data_AF-A0AA86MF20-F1
#
_entry.id   AF-A0AA86MF20-F1
#
_cell.length_a   1.000
_cell.length_b   1.000
_cell.length_c   1.000
_cell.angle_alpha   90.00
_cell.angle_beta   90.00
_cell.angle_gamma   90.00
#
_symmetry.space_group_name_H-M   'P 1'
#
loop_
_entity.id
_entity.type
_entity.pdbx_description
1 polymer ?
#
loop_
_entity_poly.entity_id
_entity_poly.type
_entity_poly.pdbx_seq_one_letter_code
_entity_poly.pdbx_strand_id
1 'polypeptide(L)'
;MIEVSEKFKEAIYAPSRKTHAVVRFEILDLTAYIDNIKTTPEEEIFSKAKQLTNKVRIQSLKIATFEKDYFKLDGSFNLPPNANNKEEIGYYSKNLSDEEGVFYPSEKIIFNFNGTHSSIGLTIAFDVLNNEYASEFNIYVYDENRELLKRVDVTNNTKSIYELIEQLDNYKRIDVEIIKWCKPYRRCKVVEVDFGIIEEHNDESLISFNLIQELDNISSSLPSDELKFVVDNSNRRFNMLNKDGFYNYVKQGQEVFLDIGVEIGDGIYEDIQVGKYFLKTQQSDEGTLTATFTARDILDSLSSDETENLSNELNLSLYDFAKRILNNIGISNYKLSNNLKLIMTKGLYEKVTYRNLIQMIAIAGMCVVYSDNEGYLNISQLVDAKTVLADIEATNTEIIGNKNQIMNNISVADKKYLTFEKDYFKLDGSFNLPEKNKETGWVSKSLSNDEGRFEEELKITFRLDKEQTGNAIKIIFDTLNNEYATEFTIKTYNSLGEELLNDTIMNTGQVNNYESNGLVGAIEIQIILNKWCKPYRRARIYEVSFNSPVDNITFDNIYKEPQVVVSDIVKTVEVTYYPSDLENPVVLTYNDENLNTGSIMKLDNYLINTEEQAINVAKWIIKENNDNVNTFTVNWRGNPMLGVADRITIQNGFDSTNLINVTKQELNYEGYLSGRLEGKGVV
;
A
#
# COMPACT_ATOMS: atom_id res chain seq x y z
N MET A 1 -2.34 1.98 5.62
CA MET A 1 -1.14 2.71 6.04
C MET A 1 0.10 2.09 5.41
N ILE A 2 1.02 2.92 4.93
CA ILE A 2 2.30 2.49 4.33
C ILE A 2 3.22 1.95 5.43
N GLU A 3 3.90 0.83 5.15
CA GLU A 3 4.85 0.19 6.08
C GLU A 3 6.19 0.96 6.09
N VAL A 4 6.70 1.28 7.28
CA VAL A 4 7.92 2.09 7.50
C VAL A 4 8.68 1.62 8.74
N SER A 5 9.89 2.11 8.95
CA SER A 5 10.66 1.83 10.16
C SER A 5 10.07 2.49 11.42
N GLU A 6 10.34 1.91 12.60
CA GLU A 6 9.97 2.52 13.88
C GLU A 6 10.60 3.91 14.07
N LYS A 7 11.79 4.16 13.49
CA LYS A 7 12.42 5.48 13.53
C LYS A 7 11.64 6.51 12.74
N PHE A 8 11.05 6.12 11.60
CA PHE A 8 10.17 6.99 10.83
C PHE A 8 8.94 7.37 11.66
N LYS A 9 8.29 6.38 12.30
CA LYS A 9 7.11 6.62 13.17
C LYS A 9 7.43 7.57 14.33
N GLU A 10 8.61 7.46 14.92
CA GLU A 10 9.07 8.41 15.94
C GLU A 10 9.36 9.80 15.36
N ALA A 11 10.08 9.87 14.24
CA ALA A 11 10.54 11.11 13.63
C ALA A 11 9.41 11.97 13.06
N ILE A 12 8.39 11.36 12.46
CA ILE A 12 7.25 12.09 11.87
C ILE A 12 6.44 12.85 12.93
N TYR A 13 6.44 12.36 14.18
CA TYR A 13 5.75 12.96 15.32
C TYR A 13 6.68 13.77 16.24
N ALA A 14 7.99 13.76 16.01
CA ALA A 14 8.95 14.51 16.81
C ALA A 14 8.59 16.01 16.87
N PRO A 15 8.85 16.71 18.00
CA PRO A 15 8.55 18.15 18.12
C PRO A 15 9.18 19.01 17.03
N SER A 16 10.36 18.61 16.54
CA SER A 16 10.99 19.12 15.34
C SER A 16 11.23 17.95 14.39
N ARG A 17 10.85 18.12 13.12
CA ARG A 17 11.05 17.14 12.06
C ARG A 17 11.51 17.86 10.81
N LYS A 18 12.40 17.25 10.04
CA LYS A 18 12.71 17.68 8.68
C LYS A 18 12.10 16.70 7.71
N THR A 19 11.45 17.25 6.70
CA THR A 19 10.81 16.50 5.63
C THR A 19 11.34 17.03 4.32
N HIS A 20 11.54 16.15 3.35
CA HIS A 20 11.74 16.55 1.97
C HIS A 20 10.75 15.84 1.07
N ALA A 21 10.69 16.28 -0.19
CA ALA A 21 9.84 15.66 -1.19
C ALA A 21 10.58 15.51 -2.51
N VAL A 22 10.27 14.43 -3.21
CA VAL A 22 10.84 14.14 -4.51
C VAL A 22 9.70 13.80 -5.46
N VAL A 23 9.66 14.51 -6.59
CA VAL A 23 8.76 14.18 -7.69
C VAL A 23 9.59 13.61 -8.83
N ARG A 24 9.23 12.42 -9.30
CA ARG A 24 9.95 11.70 -10.34
C ARG A 24 9.06 11.44 -11.55
N PHE A 25 9.53 11.86 -12.72
CA PHE A 25 8.96 11.52 -14.03
C PHE A 25 9.67 10.31 -14.61
N GLU A 26 8.90 9.31 -15.03
CA GLU A 26 9.40 8.23 -15.86
C GLU A 26 8.89 8.40 -17.30
N ILE A 27 9.75 8.90 -18.21
CA ILE A 27 9.42 8.98 -19.64
C ILE A 27 10.05 7.80 -20.36
N LEU A 28 9.37 6.67 -20.25
CA LEU A 28 9.86 5.36 -20.66
C LEU A 28 9.00 4.76 -21.78
N ASP A 29 9.63 4.06 -22.71
CA ASP A 29 8.93 3.17 -23.64
C ASP A 29 8.53 1.87 -22.91
N LEU A 30 7.36 1.86 -22.28
CA LEU A 30 6.85 0.70 -21.53
C LEU A 30 6.72 -0.56 -22.40
N THR A 31 6.47 -0.41 -23.71
CA THR A 31 6.35 -1.56 -24.61
C THR A 31 7.70 -2.20 -24.89
N ALA A 32 8.78 -1.42 -24.93
CA ALA A 32 10.15 -1.92 -25.04
C ALA A 32 10.55 -2.78 -23.82
N TYR A 33 10.11 -2.43 -22.61
CA TYR A 33 10.37 -3.26 -21.41
C TYR A 33 9.75 -4.65 -21.50
N ILE A 34 8.55 -4.77 -22.06
CA ILE A 34 7.85 -6.04 -22.17
C ILE A 34 8.42 -6.88 -23.32
N ASP A 35 8.88 -6.23 -24.38
CA ASP A 35 9.25 -6.88 -25.65
C ASP A 35 10.75 -7.25 -25.77
N ASN A 36 11.58 -6.81 -24.81
CA ASN A 36 13.03 -6.99 -24.94
C ASN A 36 13.54 -8.38 -24.52
N ILE A 37 14.51 -8.88 -25.30
CA ILE A 37 15.28 -10.09 -25.06
C ILE A 37 16.75 -9.67 -24.85
N LYS A 38 17.26 -9.91 -23.65
CA LYS A 38 18.62 -9.55 -23.24
C LYS A 38 19.59 -10.68 -23.57
N THR A 39 20.77 -10.30 -24.06
CA THR A 39 21.94 -11.17 -24.17
C THR A 39 23.10 -10.51 -23.45
N THR A 40 23.68 -11.19 -22.47
CA THR A 40 24.84 -10.73 -21.71
C THR A 40 26.08 -11.60 -21.98
N PRO A 41 27.29 -11.08 -21.71
CA PRO A 41 28.52 -11.88 -21.67
C PRO A 41 28.51 -12.90 -20.50
N GLU A 42 29.63 -13.59 -20.29
CA GLU A 42 29.77 -14.48 -19.14
C GLU A 42 29.62 -13.71 -17.82
N GLU A 43 28.70 -14.18 -16.98
CA GLU A 43 28.34 -13.54 -15.72
C GLU A 43 28.74 -14.37 -14.48
N GLU A 44 28.79 -13.73 -13.32
CA GLU A 44 29.01 -14.40 -12.04
C GLU A 44 27.81 -15.28 -11.62
N ILE A 45 28.04 -16.27 -10.75
CA ILE A 45 26.99 -17.23 -10.35
C ILE A 45 25.79 -16.59 -9.63
N PHE A 46 26.01 -15.44 -8.99
CA PHE A 46 24.99 -14.65 -8.30
C PHE A 46 24.45 -13.50 -9.17
N SER A 47 24.97 -13.32 -10.38
CA SER A 47 24.49 -12.33 -11.35
C SER A 47 23.06 -12.67 -11.78
N LYS A 48 22.28 -11.63 -12.07
CA LYS A 48 20.88 -11.75 -12.48
C LYS A 48 20.60 -10.84 -13.67
N ALA A 49 21.15 -11.16 -14.85
CA ALA A 49 20.88 -10.38 -16.06
C ALA A 49 19.39 -10.16 -16.41
N LYS A 50 18.48 -11.03 -15.91
CA LYS A 50 17.03 -10.84 -16.07
C LYS A 50 16.51 -9.56 -15.39
N GLN A 51 17.22 -9.05 -14.40
CA GLN A 51 16.88 -7.85 -13.65
C GLN A 51 17.11 -6.56 -14.43
N LEU A 52 17.95 -6.56 -15.47
CA LEU A 52 18.35 -5.36 -16.24
C LEU A 52 17.24 -4.49 -16.85
N THR A 53 15.98 -4.91 -16.81
CA THR A 53 14.84 -4.11 -17.30
C THR A 53 13.62 -4.30 -16.38
N ASN A 54 13.80 -4.32 -15.06
CA ASN A 54 12.71 -4.50 -14.07
C ASN A 54 12.30 -3.21 -13.35
N LYS A 55 12.85 -2.06 -13.78
CA LYS A 55 12.69 -0.71 -13.21
C LYS A 55 13.30 -0.52 -11.82
N VAL A 56 14.15 -1.44 -11.33
CA VAL A 56 14.84 -1.28 -10.05
C VAL A 56 16.29 -0.86 -10.30
N ARG A 57 16.55 0.44 -10.14
CA ARG A 57 17.86 1.05 -10.50
C ARG A 57 18.90 1.02 -9.39
N ILE A 58 18.50 0.62 -8.18
CA ILE A 58 19.37 0.55 -7.01
C ILE A 58 19.37 -0.88 -6.51
N GLN A 59 20.56 -1.49 -6.50
CA GLN A 59 20.72 -2.83 -5.96
C GLN A 59 20.36 -2.88 -4.47
N SER A 60 19.82 -4.00 -4.00
CA SER A 60 19.35 -4.12 -2.62
C SER A 60 20.50 -4.13 -1.61
N LEU A 61 21.69 -4.60 -2.02
CA LEU A 61 22.82 -4.82 -1.12
C LEU A 61 24.15 -4.50 -1.81
N LYS A 62 25.17 -4.21 -0.99
CA LYS A 62 26.58 -4.27 -1.41
C LYS A 62 27.09 -5.70 -1.31
N ILE A 63 27.46 -6.32 -2.42
CA ILE A 63 27.91 -7.72 -2.44
C ILE A 63 29.42 -7.80 -2.23
N ALA A 64 29.87 -8.61 -1.28
CA ALA A 64 31.28 -8.86 -1.03
C ALA A 64 31.85 -9.75 -2.14
N THR A 65 32.73 -9.19 -2.97
CA THR A 65 33.51 -9.92 -3.97
C THR A 65 35.00 -9.79 -3.68
N PHE A 66 35.82 -10.68 -4.25
CA PHE A 66 37.27 -10.64 -4.11
C PHE A 66 37.95 -9.65 -5.08
N GLU A 67 37.25 -8.59 -5.47
CA GLU A 67 37.80 -7.48 -6.26
C GLU A 67 38.78 -6.64 -5.41
N LYS A 68 39.90 -6.21 -6.01
CA LYS A 68 41.01 -5.56 -5.29
C LYS A 68 40.57 -4.27 -4.59
N ASP A 69 40.73 -4.15 -3.28
CA ASP A 69 40.31 -2.94 -2.52
C ASP A 69 38.80 -2.62 -2.61
N TYR A 70 37.95 -3.61 -2.90
CA TYR A 70 36.48 -3.43 -2.95
C TYR A 70 35.82 -3.74 -1.60
N PHE A 71 36.10 -4.90 -1.02
CA PHE A 71 35.48 -5.37 0.21
C PHE A 71 36.11 -4.71 1.45
N LYS A 72 35.42 -3.72 2.04
CA LYS A 72 35.95 -2.83 3.11
C LYS A 72 36.03 -3.45 4.51
N LEU A 73 35.36 -4.57 4.77
CA LEU A 73 35.28 -5.23 6.09
C LEU A 73 34.71 -4.33 7.22
N ASP A 74 33.92 -3.30 6.88
CA ASP A 74 33.28 -2.37 7.82
C ASP A 74 31.86 -2.81 8.24
N GLY A 75 31.44 -4.00 7.82
CA GLY A 75 30.09 -4.53 8.05
C GLY A 75 29.04 -4.06 7.04
N SER A 76 29.37 -3.17 6.10
CA SER A 76 28.41 -2.67 5.10
C SER A 76 28.15 -3.61 3.91
N PHE A 77 28.95 -4.68 3.77
CA PHE A 77 28.88 -5.63 2.68
C PHE A 77 28.26 -6.96 3.12
N ASN A 78 27.48 -7.56 2.24
CA ASN A 78 26.81 -8.84 2.41
C ASN A 78 27.50 -9.91 1.58
N LEU A 79 27.50 -11.16 2.06
CA LEU A 79 28.00 -12.26 1.26
C LEU A 79 27.12 -12.48 0.02
N PRO A 80 27.71 -12.95 -1.11
CA PRO A 80 26.92 -13.25 -2.30
C PRO A 80 25.76 -14.19 -1.97
N PRO A 81 24.53 -13.79 -2.32
CA PRO A 81 23.36 -14.57 -1.97
C PRO A 81 23.23 -15.81 -2.86
N ASN A 82 22.49 -16.82 -2.37
CA ASN A 82 22.17 -18.01 -3.17
C ASN A 82 21.25 -17.63 -4.35
N ALA A 83 21.31 -18.40 -5.44
CA ALA A 83 20.59 -18.12 -6.69
C ALA A 83 19.06 -17.94 -6.58
N ASN A 84 18.44 -18.36 -5.47
CA ASN A 84 16.99 -18.27 -5.23
C ASN A 84 16.56 -17.06 -4.37
N ASN A 85 17.43 -16.09 -4.10
CA ASN A 85 17.06 -14.90 -3.33
C ASN A 85 16.22 -13.90 -4.15
N LYS A 86 15.48 -13.03 -3.47
CA LYS A 86 14.65 -11.98 -4.09
C LYS A 86 15.37 -10.63 -4.29
N GLU A 87 16.64 -10.52 -3.88
CA GLU A 87 17.35 -9.24 -3.87
C GLU A 87 17.70 -8.77 -5.28
N GLU A 88 17.76 -7.44 -5.42
CA GLU A 88 18.18 -6.74 -6.62
C GLU A 88 19.70 -6.69 -6.71
N ILE A 89 20.24 -7.21 -7.80
CA ILE A 89 21.68 -7.38 -8.03
C ILE A 89 22.08 -6.81 -9.40
N GLY A 90 21.32 -7.14 -10.45
CA GLY A 90 21.66 -6.83 -11.83
C GLY A 90 22.73 -7.75 -12.43
N TYR A 91 23.38 -7.28 -13.49
CA TYR A 91 24.46 -7.98 -14.19
C TYR A 91 25.82 -7.73 -13.54
N TYR A 92 26.56 -8.81 -13.27
CA TYR A 92 27.96 -8.79 -12.85
C TYR A 92 28.81 -9.59 -13.83
N SER A 93 29.79 -8.94 -14.46
CA SER A 93 30.70 -9.62 -15.38
C SER A 93 31.61 -10.61 -14.66
N LYS A 94 31.84 -11.76 -15.29
CA LYS A 94 32.82 -12.75 -14.82
C LYS A 94 34.26 -12.28 -15.05
N ASN A 95 34.50 -11.42 -16.03
CA ASN A 95 35.82 -10.80 -16.23
C ASN A 95 36.03 -9.63 -15.27
N LEU A 96 37.29 -9.42 -14.91
CA LEU A 96 37.75 -8.23 -14.21
C LEU A 96 38.38 -7.29 -15.24
N SER A 97 38.24 -5.99 -15.00
CA SER A 97 39.04 -4.99 -15.69
C SER A 97 40.52 -5.12 -15.32
N ASP A 98 41.38 -4.60 -16.18
CA ASP A 98 42.82 -4.58 -15.95
C ASP A 98 43.25 -3.46 -14.98
N GLU A 99 44.56 -3.19 -14.95
CA GLU A 99 45.16 -2.17 -14.08
C GLU A 99 44.81 -0.73 -14.45
N GLU A 100 44.34 -0.51 -15.68
CA GLU A 100 43.84 0.78 -16.15
C GLU A 100 42.31 0.86 -16.04
N GLY A 101 41.65 -0.23 -15.63
CA GLY A 101 40.19 -0.33 -15.57
C GLY A 101 39.55 -0.74 -16.89
N VAL A 102 40.31 -1.19 -17.89
CA VAL A 102 39.81 -1.57 -19.21
C VAL A 102 39.42 -3.06 -19.24
N PHE A 103 38.34 -3.38 -19.95
CA PHE A 103 37.88 -4.77 -20.15
C PHE A 103 38.42 -5.35 -21.47
N TYR A 104 38.99 -6.56 -21.39
CA TYR A 104 39.46 -7.33 -22.55
C TYR A 104 38.96 -8.79 -22.47
N PRO A 105 37.93 -9.19 -23.24
CA PRO A 105 37.15 -8.36 -24.18
C PRO A 105 36.25 -7.34 -23.47
N SER A 106 35.75 -6.34 -24.22
CA SER A 106 34.73 -5.42 -23.71
C SER A 106 33.44 -6.15 -23.32
N GLU A 107 32.75 -5.64 -22.31
CA GLU A 107 31.54 -6.24 -21.77
C GLU A 107 30.32 -5.67 -22.51
N LYS A 108 29.69 -6.47 -23.39
CA LYS A 108 28.60 -6.01 -24.26
C LYS A 108 27.25 -6.60 -23.88
N ILE A 109 26.36 -5.75 -23.37
CA ILE A 109 24.97 -6.08 -23.06
C ILE A 109 24.11 -5.72 -24.27
N ILE A 110 23.36 -6.68 -24.78
CA ILE A 110 22.55 -6.54 -26.00
C ILE A 110 21.08 -6.67 -25.66
N PHE A 111 20.27 -5.72 -26.11
CA PHE A 111 18.81 -5.75 -26.04
C PHE A 111 18.27 -5.89 -27.46
N ASN A 112 17.55 -6.99 -27.74
CA ASN A 112 16.81 -7.17 -28.99
C ASN A 112 15.31 -7.06 -28.72
N PHE A 113 14.54 -6.54 -29.67
CA PHE A 113 13.10 -6.37 -29.55
C PHE A 113 12.38 -7.12 -30.68
N ASN A 114 11.16 -7.62 -30.45
CA ASN A 114 10.39 -8.27 -31.50
C ASN A 114 9.70 -7.25 -32.41
N GLY A 115 9.21 -6.16 -31.83
CA GLY A 115 8.68 -4.97 -32.51
C GLY A 115 9.71 -3.84 -32.62
N THR A 116 9.35 -2.79 -33.35
CA THR A 116 10.08 -1.53 -33.41
C THR A 116 9.63 -0.61 -32.29
N HIS A 117 10.60 0.03 -31.61
CA HIS A 117 10.35 0.91 -30.47
C HIS A 117 10.97 2.28 -30.69
N SER A 118 10.49 3.27 -29.92
CA SER A 118 11.02 4.64 -29.94
C SER A 118 11.07 5.19 -28.53
N SER A 119 12.23 5.68 -28.10
CA SER A 119 12.42 6.31 -26.81
C SER A 119 13.11 7.66 -26.96
N ILE A 120 12.96 8.51 -25.96
CA ILE A 120 13.53 9.86 -25.96
C ILE A 120 14.97 9.89 -25.43
N GLY A 121 15.51 8.70 -25.18
CA GLY A 121 16.79 8.50 -24.53
C GLY A 121 16.98 7.09 -24.03
N LEU A 122 18.04 6.94 -23.24
CA LEU A 122 18.43 5.72 -22.55
C LEU A 122 19.01 6.08 -21.19
N THR A 123 18.57 5.43 -20.12
CA THR A 123 19.17 5.58 -18.78
C THR A 123 19.86 4.28 -18.39
N ILE A 124 21.07 4.36 -17.85
CA ILE A 124 21.87 3.19 -17.44
C ILE A 124 22.27 3.38 -15.98
N ALA A 125 21.82 2.47 -15.12
CA ALA A 125 22.23 2.39 -13.72
C ALA A 125 23.37 1.36 -13.57
N PHE A 126 24.50 1.82 -13.05
CA PHE A 126 25.68 1.01 -12.71
C PHE A 126 25.63 0.56 -11.24
N ASP A 127 26.76 0.57 -10.52
CA ASP A 127 26.80 0.24 -9.08
C ASP A 127 26.49 1.49 -8.24
N VAL A 128 25.20 1.73 -7.98
CA VAL A 128 24.72 2.95 -7.31
C VAL A 128 25.16 3.01 -5.85
N LEU A 129 25.00 1.93 -5.07
CA LEU A 129 25.35 1.92 -3.64
C LEU A 129 26.86 2.12 -3.36
N ASN A 130 27.75 1.71 -4.27
CA ASN A 130 29.19 1.95 -4.12
C ASN A 130 29.69 3.17 -4.91
N ASN A 131 28.79 3.84 -5.63
CA ASN A 131 29.10 4.93 -6.54
C ASN A 131 30.23 4.56 -7.51
N GLU A 132 30.10 3.39 -8.16
CA GLU A 132 31.00 2.94 -9.23
C GLU A 132 30.26 2.88 -10.57
N TYR A 133 30.98 3.14 -11.65
CA TYR A 133 30.40 3.35 -12.97
C TYR A 133 31.36 2.99 -14.09
N ALA A 134 30.82 2.76 -15.29
CA ALA A 134 31.62 2.75 -16.50
C ALA A 134 32.09 4.18 -16.80
N SER A 135 33.40 4.40 -16.87
CA SER A 135 33.97 5.70 -17.25
C SER A 135 34.03 5.89 -18.76
N GLU A 136 34.10 4.78 -19.52
CA GLU A 136 34.05 4.77 -20.99
C GLU A 136 33.20 3.61 -21.48
N PHE A 137 32.25 3.90 -22.36
CA PHE A 137 31.36 2.92 -22.97
C PHE A 137 30.70 3.50 -24.23
N ASN A 138 30.22 2.60 -25.10
CA ASN A 138 29.54 2.97 -26.33
C ASN A 138 28.11 2.44 -26.33
N ILE A 139 27.18 3.22 -26.88
CA ILE A 139 25.80 2.81 -27.13
C ILE A 139 25.60 2.74 -28.65
N TYR A 140 25.16 1.58 -29.14
CA TYR A 140 24.82 1.39 -30.54
C TYR A 140 23.34 1.07 -30.65
N VAL A 141 22.65 1.75 -31.57
CA VAL A 141 21.22 1.59 -31.81
C VAL A 141 21.04 1.15 -33.24
N TYR A 142 20.28 0.08 -33.47
CA TYR A 142 20.07 -0.52 -34.78
C TYR A 142 18.59 -0.61 -35.14
N ASP A 143 18.30 -0.50 -36.43
CA ASP A 143 16.96 -0.66 -36.98
C ASP A 143 16.56 -2.14 -37.14
N GLU A 144 15.39 -2.38 -37.75
CA GLU A 144 14.91 -3.72 -38.07
C GLU A 144 15.84 -4.52 -39.02
N ASN A 145 16.57 -3.84 -39.91
CA ASN A 145 17.49 -4.44 -40.87
C ASN A 145 18.91 -4.64 -40.30
N ARG A 146 19.13 -4.32 -39.03
CA ARG A 146 20.44 -4.30 -38.35
C ARG A 146 21.40 -3.24 -38.90
N GLU A 147 20.89 -2.22 -39.56
CA GLU A 147 21.64 -1.03 -39.90
C GLU A 147 21.81 -0.15 -38.66
N LEU A 148 22.99 0.45 -38.50
CA LEU A 148 23.29 1.31 -37.37
C LEU A 148 22.55 2.64 -37.54
N LEU A 149 21.53 2.87 -36.72
CA LEU A 149 20.81 4.14 -36.64
C LEU A 149 21.66 5.20 -35.94
N LYS A 150 22.29 4.81 -34.83
CA LYS A 150 23.03 5.74 -33.98
C LYS A 150 24.16 5.03 -33.24
N ARG A 151 25.25 5.77 -33.06
CA ARG A 151 26.34 5.44 -32.15
C ARG A 151 26.61 6.63 -31.24
N VAL A 152 26.74 6.37 -29.95
CA VAL A 152 27.12 7.35 -28.93
C VAL A 152 28.37 6.83 -28.23
N ASP A 153 29.45 7.60 -28.30
CA ASP A 153 30.71 7.31 -27.60
C ASP A 153 30.77 8.14 -26.32
N VAL A 154 30.68 7.48 -25.16
CA VAL A 154 30.73 8.14 -23.85
C VAL A 154 32.12 8.01 -23.28
N THR A 155 32.75 9.15 -23.00
CA THR A 155 34.08 9.22 -22.39
C THR A 155 34.03 10.09 -21.14
N ASN A 156 34.83 9.74 -20.12
CA ASN A 156 34.90 10.45 -18.84
C ASN A 156 33.56 10.55 -18.10
N ASN A 157 32.72 9.51 -18.18
CA ASN A 157 31.53 9.46 -17.33
C ASN A 157 31.95 9.41 -15.85
N THR A 158 31.22 10.16 -15.02
CA THR A 158 31.44 10.26 -13.57
C THR A 158 30.20 9.90 -12.75
N LYS A 159 29.13 9.45 -13.40
CA LYS A 159 27.85 9.18 -12.77
C LYS A 159 27.56 7.68 -12.70
N SER A 160 27.08 7.21 -11.54
CA SER A 160 26.52 5.87 -11.35
C SER A 160 25.20 5.65 -12.08
N ILE A 161 24.46 6.73 -12.38
CA ILE A 161 23.28 6.73 -13.25
C ILE A 161 23.59 7.66 -14.42
N TYR A 162 23.67 7.10 -15.62
CA TYR A 162 23.95 7.85 -16.85
C TYR A 162 22.68 7.99 -17.68
N GLU A 163 22.38 9.20 -18.12
CA GLU A 163 21.23 9.53 -18.96
C GLU A 163 21.71 10.03 -20.32
N LEU A 164 21.30 9.34 -21.37
CA LEU A 164 21.37 9.82 -22.75
C LEU A 164 20.04 10.47 -23.10
N ILE A 165 20.01 11.80 -23.21
CA ILE A 165 18.82 12.56 -23.64
C ILE A 165 18.93 12.82 -25.14
N GLU A 166 18.59 11.82 -25.95
CA GLU A 166 18.54 11.92 -27.41
C GLU A 166 17.41 11.06 -27.96
N GLN A 167 16.67 11.55 -28.96
CA GLN A 167 15.61 10.79 -29.61
C GLN A 167 16.18 9.56 -30.33
N LEU A 168 15.69 8.38 -29.96
CA LEU A 168 16.01 7.08 -30.56
C LEU A 168 14.73 6.53 -31.20
N ASP A 169 14.65 6.59 -32.54
CA ASP A 169 13.44 6.20 -33.28
C ASP A 169 13.56 4.86 -34.00
N ASN A 170 12.47 4.09 -33.99
CA ASN A 170 12.28 2.86 -34.79
C ASN A 170 13.42 1.84 -34.64
N TYR A 171 13.95 1.69 -33.42
CA TYR A 171 15.00 0.73 -33.16
C TYR A 171 14.44 -0.66 -32.88
N LYS A 172 15.23 -1.67 -33.22
CA LYS A 172 14.95 -3.09 -32.92
C LYS A 172 16.08 -3.77 -32.15
N ARG A 173 17.19 -3.05 -31.94
CA ARG A 173 18.30 -3.51 -31.10
C ARG A 173 19.10 -2.35 -30.52
N ILE A 174 19.52 -2.50 -29.26
CA ILE A 174 20.44 -1.60 -28.56
C ILE A 174 21.59 -2.43 -27.97
N ASP A 175 22.82 -2.02 -28.24
CA ASP A 175 24.03 -2.60 -27.63
C ASP A 175 24.68 -1.57 -26.70
N VAL A 176 24.87 -1.94 -25.44
CA VAL A 176 25.66 -1.18 -24.47
C VAL A 176 27.00 -1.89 -24.31
N GLU A 177 28.07 -1.29 -24.81
CA GLU A 177 29.44 -1.83 -24.80
C GLU A 177 30.28 -1.12 -23.76
N ILE A 178 30.51 -1.78 -22.62
CA ILE A 178 31.32 -1.25 -21.53
C ILE A 178 32.81 -1.51 -21.81
N ILE A 179 33.58 -0.43 -21.86
CA ILE A 179 35.00 -0.46 -22.24
C ILE A 179 35.88 -0.29 -21.02
N LYS A 180 35.57 0.67 -20.16
CA LYS A 180 36.39 1.03 -19.01
C LYS A 180 35.56 1.33 -17.78
N TRP A 181 36.01 0.82 -16.63
CA TRP A 181 35.42 1.05 -15.31
C TRP A 181 36.16 2.15 -14.55
N CYS A 182 35.46 2.81 -13.63
CA CYS A 182 36.00 3.93 -12.85
C CYS A 182 37.17 3.54 -11.92
N LYS A 183 37.31 2.25 -11.60
CA LYS A 183 38.40 1.70 -10.76
C LYS A 183 38.99 0.44 -11.41
N PRO A 184 40.30 0.20 -11.25
CA PRO A 184 40.96 -0.98 -11.81
C PRO A 184 40.59 -2.26 -11.07
N TYR A 185 40.76 -3.41 -11.74
CA TYR A 185 40.47 -4.73 -11.18
C TYR A 185 39.05 -4.85 -10.62
N ARG A 186 38.08 -4.29 -11.35
CA ARG A 186 36.66 -4.32 -11.03
C ARG A 186 35.88 -5.13 -12.04
N ARG A 187 34.77 -5.70 -11.60
CA ARG A 187 33.70 -6.24 -12.44
C ARG A 187 32.88 -5.11 -13.02
N CYS A 188 32.42 -5.29 -14.25
CA CYS A 188 31.34 -4.50 -14.82
C CYS A 188 30.06 -4.85 -14.07
N LYS A 189 29.37 -3.83 -13.59
CA LYS A 189 28.15 -3.94 -12.80
C LYS A 189 27.07 -3.06 -13.42
N VAL A 190 26.01 -3.65 -13.94
CA VAL A 190 24.88 -2.90 -14.50
C VAL A 190 23.63 -3.37 -13.80
N VAL A 191 22.96 -2.47 -13.10
CA VAL A 191 21.76 -2.78 -12.31
C VAL A 191 20.54 -2.74 -13.22
N GLU A 192 20.35 -1.65 -13.96
CA GLU A 192 19.18 -1.44 -14.83
C GLU A 192 19.57 -0.68 -16.11
N VAL A 193 18.88 -0.97 -17.21
CA VAL A 193 18.87 -0.16 -18.42
C VAL A 193 17.44 0.21 -18.79
N ASP A 194 17.16 1.51 -18.72
CA ASP A 194 15.84 2.06 -19.00
C ASP A 194 15.75 2.60 -20.43
N PHE A 195 14.74 2.18 -21.19
CA PHE A 195 14.46 2.68 -22.53
C PHE A 195 13.73 4.02 -22.49
N GLY A 196 14.43 5.05 -22.03
CA GLY A 196 13.91 6.40 -21.87
C GLY A 196 14.74 7.19 -20.88
N ILE A 197 14.14 8.26 -20.35
CA ILE A 197 14.78 9.11 -19.34
C ILE A 197 13.93 9.17 -18.09
N ILE A 198 14.61 9.38 -16.97
CA ILE A 198 14.03 9.61 -15.66
C ILE A 198 14.40 11.03 -15.30
N GLU A 199 13.42 11.84 -14.90
CA GLU A 199 13.69 13.18 -14.40
C GLU A 199 13.18 13.29 -12.98
N GLU A 200 14.09 13.63 -12.06
CA GLU A 200 13.81 13.73 -10.64
C GLU A 200 13.93 15.18 -10.17
N HIS A 201 12.93 15.63 -9.43
CA HIS A 201 12.90 16.94 -8.78
C HIS A 201 12.85 16.77 -7.27
N ASN A 202 14.01 16.97 -6.64
CA ASN A 202 14.18 17.03 -5.19
C ASN A 202 14.08 18.48 -4.66
N ASP A 203 14.37 18.71 -3.39
CA ASP A 203 14.32 20.03 -2.72
C ASP A 203 15.07 21.18 -3.42
N GLU A 204 16.06 20.89 -4.27
CA GLU A 204 16.77 21.95 -5.02
C GLU A 204 15.95 22.49 -6.20
N SER A 205 15.01 21.70 -6.71
CA SER A 205 14.24 22.03 -7.93
C SER A 205 12.73 21.91 -7.77
N LEU A 206 12.23 21.19 -6.77
CA LEU A 206 10.82 21.14 -6.40
C LEU A 206 10.49 22.33 -5.49
N ILE A 207 9.65 23.23 -5.97
CA ILE A 207 9.24 24.44 -5.23
C ILE A 207 8.09 24.10 -4.29
N SER A 208 7.08 23.39 -4.79
CA SER A 208 5.93 22.98 -3.99
C SER A 208 5.17 21.81 -4.58
N PHE A 209 4.39 21.13 -3.74
CA PHE A 209 3.30 20.27 -4.20
C PHE A 209 2.05 20.38 -3.31
N ASN A 210 0.91 20.07 -3.91
CA ASN A 210 -0.37 19.81 -3.29
C ASN A 210 -0.87 18.45 -3.80
N LEU A 211 -1.08 17.51 -2.90
CA LEU A 211 -1.64 16.20 -3.17
C LEU A 211 -3.00 16.11 -2.51
N ILE A 212 -4.05 15.79 -3.27
CA ILE A 212 -5.40 15.50 -2.77
C ILE A 212 -5.73 14.06 -3.10
N GLN A 213 -6.03 13.26 -2.08
CA GLN A 213 -6.52 11.89 -2.19
C GLN A 213 -7.92 11.79 -1.61
N GLU A 214 -8.83 11.11 -2.29
CA GLU A 214 -10.23 11.07 -1.88
C GLU A 214 -10.90 9.74 -2.23
N LEU A 215 -11.81 9.27 -1.37
CA LEU A 215 -12.71 8.16 -1.66
C LEU A 215 -14.13 8.44 -1.16
N ASP A 216 -15.08 7.70 -1.71
CA ASP A 216 -16.48 7.69 -1.28
C ASP A 216 -16.79 6.39 -0.52
N ASN A 217 -17.26 6.48 0.72
CA ASN A 217 -17.51 5.33 1.59
C ASN A 217 -18.55 4.34 1.05
N ILE A 218 -19.46 4.81 0.21
CA ILE A 218 -20.48 3.97 -0.42
C ILE A 218 -20.29 3.85 -1.93
N SER A 219 -19.17 4.34 -2.46
CA SER A 219 -18.89 4.43 -3.90
C SER A 219 -20.02 5.10 -4.69
N SER A 220 -20.71 6.09 -4.12
CA SER A 220 -21.74 6.88 -4.85
C SER A 220 -21.14 7.81 -5.91
N SER A 221 -19.84 8.02 -5.81
CA SER A 221 -18.96 8.59 -6.82
C SER A 221 -17.61 7.88 -6.79
N LEU A 222 -16.83 8.02 -7.87
CA LEU A 222 -15.45 7.51 -7.96
C LEU A 222 -14.51 8.71 -8.12
N PRO A 223 -14.19 9.44 -7.03
CA PRO A 223 -13.26 10.56 -7.08
C PRO A 223 -11.88 10.09 -7.57
N SER A 224 -11.10 11.01 -8.12
CA SER A 224 -9.76 10.72 -8.64
C SER A 224 -8.77 11.63 -7.93
N ASP A 225 -7.68 11.05 -7.44
CA ASP A 225 -6.64 11.80 -6.74
C ASP A 225 -5.99 12.85 -7.66
N GLU A 226 -5.58 13.98 -7.10
CA GLU A 226 -4.90 15.08 -7.79
C GLU A 226 -3.54 15.34 -7.15
N LEU A 227 -2.47 15.18 -7.93
CA LEU A 227 -1.15 15.71 -7.58
C LEU A 227 -0.86 16.94 -8.43
N LYS A 228 -0.67 18.08 -7.79
CA LYS A 228 -0.22 19.32 -8.42
C LYS A 228 1.13 19.72 -7.85
N PHE A 229 2.12 19.98 -8.70
CA PHE A 229 3.46 20.37 -8.24
C PHE A 229 4.07 21.44 -9.13
N VAL A 230 4.99 22.21 -8.54
CA VAL A 230 5.68 23.32 -9.16
C VAL A 230 7.18 23.08 -9.06
N VAL A 231 7.88 23.16 -10.18
CA VAL A 231 9.34 22.98 -10.27
C VAL A 231 10.02 24.25 -10.77
N ASP A 232 11.28 24.44 -10.37
CA ASP A 232 12.16 25.46 -10.92
C ASP A 232 12.42 25.21 -12.41
N ASN A 233 12.18 26.24 -13.20
CA ASN A 233 12.39 26.29 -14.63
C ASN A 233 13.30 27.47 -15.02
N SER A 234 14.20 27.89 -14.13
CA SER A 234 15.15 28.97 -14.38
C SER A 234 16.07 28.70 -15.57
N ASN A 235 16.37 27.42 -15.84
CA ASN A 235 17.12 26.96 -17.02
C ASN A 235 16.28 26.92 -18.32
N ARG A 236 14.97 27.20 -18.22
CA ARG A 236 13.99 27.19 -19.32
C ARG A 236 13.86 25.84 -20.05
N ARG A 237 14.16 24.72 -19.38
CA ARG A 237 14.02 23.35 -19.94
C ARG A 237 12.58 22.97 -20.25
N PHE A 238 11.61 23.53 -19.54
CA PHE A 238 10.16 23.30 -19.73
C PHE A 238 9.48 24.37 -20.61
N ASN A 239 10.25 25.19 -21.33
CA ASN A 239 9.66 26.21 -22.20
C ASN A 239 9.03 25.58 -23.45
N MET A 240 7.74 25.85 -23.70
CA MET A 240 6.97 25.33 -24.84
C MET A 240 7.58 25.68 -26.22
N LEU A 241 8.39 26.73 -26.30
CA LEU A 241 9.02 27.19 -27.54
C LEU A 241 10.42 26.60 -27.76
N ASN A 242 10.97 25.86 -26.79
CA ASN A 242 12.27 25.21 -26.93
C ASN A 242 12.12 23.89 -27.72
N LYS A 243 12.49 23.92 -29.00
CA LYS A 243 12.39 22.76 -29.91
C LYS A 243 13.26 21.57 -29.50
N ASP A 244 14.34 21.82 -28.75
CA ASP A 244 15.26 20.80 -28.22
C ASP A 244 15.03 20.55 -26.71
N GLY A 245 13.95 21.11 -26.14
CA GLY A 245 13.67 21.07 -24.70
C GLY A 245 12.96 19.80 -24.25
N PHE A 246 13.13 19.46 -22.96
CA PHE A 246 12.43 18.37 -22.27
C PHE A 246 10.90 18.43 -22.46
N TYR A 247 10.36 19.64 -22.64
CA TYR A 247 8.94 19.92 -22.85
C TYR A 247 8.26 19.12 -23.98
N ASN A 248 8.92 18.88 -25.12
CA ASN A 248 8.34 18.12 -26.23
C ASN A 248 8.06 16.66 -25.89
N TYR A 249 8.74 16.19 -24.85
CA TYR A 249 8.72 14.79 -24.46
C TYR A 249 7.79 14.53 -23.30
N VAL A 250 7.42 15.56 -22.53
CA VAL A 250 6.43 15.45 -21.46
C VAL A 250 5.02 15.40 -22.05
N LYS A 251 4.43 14.20 -22.05
CA LYS A 251 3.11 13.93 -22.65
C LYS A 251 2.10 13.52 -21.59
N GLN A 252 0.83 13.78 -21.88
CA GLN A 252 -0.28 13.26 -21.09
C GLN A 252 -0.17 11.72 -20.98
N GLY A 253 -0.39 11.19 -19.79
CA GLY A 253 -0.34 9.75 -19.48
C GLY A 253 1.01 9.26 -18.93
N GLN A 254 2.02 10.12 -18.81
CA GLN A 254 3.31 9.72 -18.22
C GLN A 254 3.22 9.45 -16.72
N GLU A 255 3.97 8.44 -16.27
CA GLU A 255 4.03 8.06 -14.86
C GLU A 255 4.79 9.13 -14.06
N VAL A 256 4.15 9.60 -12.99
CA VAL A 256 4.67 10.57 -12.02
C VAL A 256 4.60 9.92 -10.65
N PHE A 257 5.73 9.91 -9.94
CA PHE A 257 5.83 9.35 -8.59
C PHE A 257 6.09 10.49 -7.61
N LEU A 258 5.44 10.42 -6.44
CA LEU A 258 5.70 11.32 -5.32
C LEU A 258 6.27 10.49 -4.16
N ASP A 259 7.50 10.83 -3.78
CA ASP A 259 8.17 10.30 -2.60
C ASP A 259 8.27 11.41 -1.54
N ILE A 260 8.07 11.05 -0.27
CA ILE A 260 8.23 11.95 0.87
C ILE A 260 9.23 11.32 1.85
N GLY A 261 10.29 12.08 2.17
CA GLY A 261 11.35 11.68 3.07
C GLY A 261 11.22 12.31 4.45
N VAL A 262 11.52 11.54 5.51
CA VAL A 262 11.63 12.05 6.90
C VAL A 262 13.03 11.77 7.44
N GLU A 263 13.63 12.76 8.09
CA GLU A 263 14.96 12.62 8.71
C GLU A 263 14.89 11.69 9.93
N ILE A 264 15.52 10.52 9.85
CA ILE A 264 15.58 9.48 10.91
C ILE A 264 16.91 9.44 11.66
N GLY A 265 17.83 10.34 11.30
CA GLY A 265 19.14 10.56 11.90
C GLY A 265 19.85 11.71 11.19
N ASP A 266 20.96 12.22 11.73
CA ASP A 266 21.65 13.40 11.20
C ASP A 266 21.93 13.31 9.69
N GLY A 267 21.14 14.01 8.87
CA GLY A 267 21.23 14.00 7.41
C GLY A 267 20.83 12.69 6.73
N ILE A 268 20.25 11.73 7.47
CA ILE A 268 19.76 10.44 6.94
C ILE A 268 18.25 10.51 6.85
N TYR A 269 17.74 10.37 5.63
CA TYR A 269 16.30 10.33 5.34
C TYR A 269 15.85 8.91 5.03
N GLU A 270 14.63 8.59 5.44
CA GLU A 270 13.88 7.43 4.97
C GLU A 270 12.74 7.94 4.10
N ASP A 271 12.77 7.55 2.82
CA ASP A 271 11.82 7.94 1.79
C ASP A 271 10.72 6.90 1.62
N ILE A 272 9.48 7.37 1.49
CA ILE A 272 8.33 6.53 1.20
C ILE A 272 7.61 7.03 -0.06
N GLN A 273 7.23 6.10 -0.94
CA GLN A 273 6.39 6.42 -2.09
C GLN A 273 4.94 6.59 -1.63
N VAL A 274 4.43 7.82 -1.74
CA VAL A 274 3.08 8.21 -1.31
C VAL A 274 2.06 7.98 -2.41
N GLY A 275 2.48 8.06 -3.67
CA GLY A 275 1.58 7.79 -4.78
C GLY A 275 2.23 7.70 -6.14
N LYS A 276 1.54 7.00 -7.05
CA LYS A 276 1.82 6.93 -8.47
C LYS A 276 0.64 7.52 -9.24
N TYR A 277 0.94 8.50 -10.08
CA TYR A 277 -0.02 9.29 -10.85
C TYR A 277 0.37 9.31 -12.33
N PHE A 278 -0.53 9.83 -13.15
CA PHE A 278 -0.39 9.98 -14.59
C PHE A 278 -0.57 11.45 -14.95
N LEU A 279 0.42 12.01 -15.65
CA LEU A 279 0.41 13.42 -16.01
C LEU A 279 -0.83 13.76 -16.87
N LYS A 280 -1.55 14.81 -16.48
CA LYS A 280 -2.75 15.29 -17.18
C LYS A 280 -2.50 16.57 -17.96
N THR A 281 -1.97 17.58 -17.27
CA THR A 281 -1.69 18.90 -17.85
C THR A 281 -0.38 19.45 -17.34
N GLN A 282 0.18 20.35 -18.14
CA GLN A 282 1.35 21.15 -17.78
C GLN A 282 1.09 22.59 -18.17
N GLN A 283 1.57 23.53 -17.35
CA GLN A 283 1.46 24.97 -17.56
C GLN A 283 2.82 25.61 -17.32
N SER A 284 3.32 26.32 -18.32
CA SER A 284 4.55 27.11 -18.25
C SER A 284 4.32 28.39 -19.05
N ASP A 285 3.98 29.48 -18.36
CA ASP A 285 3.75 30.78 -19.00
C ASP A 285 5.08 31.43 -19.44
N GLU A 286 5.08 32.16 -20.56
CA GLU A 286 6.26 32.88 -21.05
C GLU A 286 6.80 33.84 -19.98
N GLY A 287 8.08 33.67 -19.61
CA GLY A 287 8.77 34.55 -18.67
C GLY A 287 8.67 34.14 -17.20
N THR A 288 7.92 33.09 -16.88
CA THR A 288 7.96 32.49 -15.53
C THR A 288 9.20 31.60 -15.36
N LEU A 289 9.79 31.61 -14.17
CA LEU A 289 10.92 30.74 -13.80
C LEU A 289 10.44 29.41 -13.21
N THR A 290 9.18 29.04 -13.45
CA THR A 290 8.54 27.87 -12.83
C THR A 290 7.69 27.12 -13.84
N ALA A 291 7.57 25.80 -13.70
CA ALA A 291 6.61 24.99 -14.45
C ALA A 291 5.66 24.30 -13.47
N THR A 292 4.37 24.30 -13.78
CA THR A 292 3.32 23.64 -12.98
C THR A 292 2.78 22.43 -13.71
N PHE A 293 2.67 21.33 -12.99
CA PHE A 293 2.16 20.06 -13.51
C PHE A 293 0.96 19.61 -12.68
N THR A 294 0.01 18.97 -13.36
CA THR A 294 -1.12 18.30 -12.71
C THR A 294 -1.17 16.86 -13.20
N ALA A 295 -1.10 15.92 -12.27
CA ALA A 295 -1.24 14.49 -12.48
C ALA A 295 -2.48 13.96 -11.75
N ARG A 296 -2.99 12.83 -12.25
CA ARG A 296 -4.20 12.15 -11.77
C ARG A 296 -3.92 10.67 -11.58
N ASP A 297 -4.61 10.02 -10.66
CA ASP A 297 -4.48 8.57 -10.47
C ASP A 297 -5.08 7.73 -11.62
N ILE A 298 -5.06 6.42 -11.42
CA ILE A 298 -5.66 5.46 -12.35
C ILE A 298 -7.19 5.62 -12.48
N LEU A 299 -7.87 6.19 -11.48
CA LEU A 299 -9.32 6.39 -11.55
C LEU A 299 -9.71 7.42 -12.60
N ASP A 300 -8.87 8.43 -12.88
CA ASP A 300 -9.10 9.36 -14.00
C ASP A 300 -8.99 8.68 -15.37
N SER A 301 -8.24 7.58 -15.47
CA SER A 301 -8.05 6.80 -16.70
C SER A 301 -9.24 5.89 -17.05
N LEU A 302 -10.19 5.69 -16.12
CA LEU A 302 -11.38 4.89 -16.38
C LEU A 302 -12.15 5.45 -17.59
N SER A 303 -12.23 4.64 -18.65
CA SER A 303 -12.81 5.05 -19.92
C SER A 303 -14.26 5.55 -19.76
N SER A 304 -14.55 6.67 -20.43
CA SER A 304 -15.90 7.20 -20.61
C SER A 304 -16.63 6.54 -21.79
N ASP A 305 -16.00 5.58 -22.47
CA ASP A 305 -16.65 4.81 -23.52
C ASP A 305 -17.81 4.00 -22.95
N GLU A 306 -18.90 3.99 -23.71
CA GLU A 306 -20.11 3.28 -23.35
C GLU A 306 -20.03 1.82 -23.82
N THR A 307 -20.52 0.92 -22.97
CA THR A 307 -20.65 -0.50 -23.24
C THR A 307 -22.04 -0.96 -22.83
N GLU A 308 -22.51 -2.06 -23.43
CA GLU A 308 -23.77 -2.70 -23.09
C GLU A 308 -23.60 -4.22 -23.07
N ASN A 309 -24.39 -4.90 -22.24
CA ASN A 309 -24.57 -6.34 -22.35
C ASN A 309 -26.02 -6.71 -22.05
N LEU A 310 -26.73 -7.07 -23.11
CA LEU A 310 -28.13 -7.50 -23.04
C LEU A 310 -28.28 -9.02 -22.98
N SER A 311 -27.16 -9.77 -23.02
CA SER A 311 -27.18 -11.23 -22.98
C SER A 311 -27.26 -11.75 -21.54
N ASN A 312 -28.28 -12.55 -21.26
CA ASN A 312 -28.50 -13.20 -19.97
C ASN A 312 -27.73 -14.52 -19.81
N GLU A 313 -26.74 -14.76 -20.68
CA GLU A 313 -25.94 -15.99 -20.66
C GLU A 313 -24.77 -15.92 -19.66
N LEU A 314 -24.43 -14.72 -19.18
CA LEU A 314 -23.42 -14.56 -18.15
C LEU A 314 -23.99 -14.95 -16.79
N ASN A 315 -23.25 -15.78 -16.06
CA ASN A 315 -23.49 -16.06 -14.66
C ASN A 315 -22.11 -16.15 -13.99
N LEU A 316 -21.58 -14.99 -13.64
CA LEU A 316 -20.23 -14.84 -13.12
C LEU A 316 -20.30 -14.30 -11.70
N SER A 317 -19.26 -14.56 -10.92
CA SER A 317 -19.07 -13.79 -9.70
C SER A 317 -18.78 -12.32 -10.04
N LEU A 318 -19.10 -11.38 -9.15
CA LEU A 318 -18.71 -9.96 -9.31
C LEU A 318 -17.20 -9.83 -9.46
N TYR A 319 -16.43 -10.72 -8.85
CA TYR A 319 -14.97 -10.77 -8.99
C TYR A 319 -14.55 -11.06 -10.45
N ASP A 320 -15.07 -12.12 -11.05
CA ASP A 320 -14.73 -12.49 -12.44
C ASP A 320 -15.29 -11.48 -13.44
N PHE A 321 -16.47 -10.92 -13.15
CA PHE A 321 -17.05 -9.85 -13.93
C PHE A 321 -16.17 -8.59 -13.88
N ALA A 322 -15.73 -8.16 -12.69
CA ALA A 322 -14.83 -7.02 -12.54
C ALA A 322 -13.51 -7.22 -13.29
N LYS A 323 -12.89 -8.40 -13.20
CA LYS A 323 -11.69 -8.74 -13.98
C LYS A 323 -11.92 -8.60 -15.48
N ARG A 324 -13.05 -9.11 -15.98
CA ARG A 324 -13.41 -8.98 -17.40
C ARG A 324 -13.51 -7.52 -17.81
N ILE A 325 -14.17 -6.69 -17.02
CA ILE A 325 -14.31 -5.26 -17.31
C ILE A 325 -12.96 -4.54 -17.30
N LEU A 326 -12.14 -4.77 -16.28
CA LEU A 326 -10.80 -4.18 -16.17
C LEU A 326 -9.89 -4.58 -17.33
N ASN A 327 -9.92 -5.85 -17.73
CA ASN A 327 -9.19 -6.34 -18.90
C ASN A 327 -9.67 -5.69 -20.21
N ASN A 328 -10.97 -5.48 -20.38
CA ASN A 328 -11.52 -4.83 -21.57
C ASN A 328 -11.05 -3.38 -21.73
N ILE A 329 -10.85 -2.66 -20.62
CA ILE A 329 -10.32 -1.28 -20.63
C ILE A 329 -8.79 -1.22 -20.51
N GLY A 330 -8.09 -2.36 -20.46
CA GLY A 330 -6.64 -2.44 -20.41
C GLY A 330 -6.01 -2.10 -19.06
N ILE A 331 -6.77 -2.11 -17.96
CA ILE A 331 -6.22 -1.92 -16.61
C ILE A 331 -5.75 -3.27 -16.06
N SER A 332 -4.44 -3.42 -15.89
CA SER A 332 -3.81 -4.64 -15.34
C SER A 332 -3.42 -4.52 -13.86
N ASN A 333 -3.16 -3.30 -13.38
CA ASN A 333 -2.72 -3.04 -12.01
C ASN A 333 -3.93 -2.77 -11.11
N TYR A 334 -4.55 -3.85 -10.62
CA TYR A 334 -5.69 -3.76 -9.72
C TYR A 334 -5.65 -4.81 -8.61
N LYS A 335 -6.32 -4.52 -7.51
CA LYS A 335 -6.56 -5.41 -6.37
C LYS A 335 -8.07 -5.51 -6.15
N LEU A 336 -8.61 -6.74 -6.17
CA LEU A 336 -10.04 -7.01 -5.98
C LEU A 336 -10.23 -7.82 -4.70
N SER A 337 -11.22 -7.43 -3.88
CA SER A 337 -11.64 -8.23 -2.74
C SER A 337 -12.11 -9.62 -3.19
N ASN A 338 -11.58 -10.68 -2.58
CA ASN A 338 -12.04 -12.04 -2.84
C ASN A 338 -13.49 -12.27 -2.41
N ASN A 339 -14.03 -11.45 -1.49
CA ASN A 339 -15.44 -11.54 -1.08
C ASN A 339 -16.40 -11.28 -2.25
N LEU A 340 -15.96 -10.61 -3.32
CA LEU A 340 -16.72 -10.46 -4.56
C LEU A 340 -17.00 -11.80 -5.26
N LYS A 341 -16.24 -12.86 -4.96
CA LYS A 341 -16.48 -14.22 -5.47
C LYS A 341 -17.78 -14.82 -4.92
N LEU A 342 -18.23 -14.34 -3.75
CA LEU A 342 -19.44 -14.81 -3.07
C LEU A 342 -20.73 -14.21 -3.67
N ILE A 343 -20.62 -13.23 -4.56
CA ILE A 343 -21.74 -12.49 -5.10
C ILE A 343 -21.84 -12.77 -6.59
N MET A 344 -22.94 -13.40 -7.01
CA MET A 344 -23.17 -13.73 -8.42
C MET A 344 -23.94 -12.61 -9.12
N THR A 345 -23.59 -12.35 -10.37
CA THR A 345 -24.31 -11.44 -11.25
C THR A 345 -24.58 -12.07 -12.60
N LYS A 346 -25.70 -11.66 -13.21
CA LYS A 346 -26.04 -11.95 -14.60
C LYS A 346 -25.26 -11.10 -15.59
N GLY A 347 -24.55 -10.07 -15.11
CA GLY A 347 -23.77 -9.16 -15.94
C GLY A 347 -24.59 -8.46 -17.02
N LEU A 348 -25.91 -8.32 -16.80
CA LEU A 348 -26.82 -7.57 -17.66
C LEU A 348 -26.69 -6.09 -17.33
N TYR A 349 -26.62 -5.23 -18.34
CA TYR A 349 -26.62 -3.78 -18.17
C TYR A 349 -26.95 -3.10 -19.49
N GLU A 350 -27.74 -2.02 -19.42
CA GLU A 350 -27.96 -1.13 -20.56
C GLU A 350 -26.69 -0.33 -20.85
N LYS A 351 -26.76 0.56 -21.84
CA LYS A 351 -25.64 1.40 -22.25
C LYS A 351 -25.12 2.26 -21.09
N VAL A 352 -23.96 1.90 -20.54
CA VAL A 352 -23.29 2.60 -19.42
C VAL A 352 -21.80 2.78 -19.70
N THR A 353 -21.18 3.77 -19.07
CA THR A 353 -19.72 3.95 -19.14
C THR A 353 -19.00 2.90 -18.31
N TYR A 354 -17.75 2.58 -18.65
CA TYR A 354 -16.93 1.69 -17.83
C TYR A 354 -16.75 2.20 -16.39
N ARG A 355 -16.63 3.52 -16.20
CA ARG A 355 -16.61 4.14 -14.86
C ARG A 355 -17.87 3.79 -14.07
N ASN A 356 -19.06 3.97 -14.66
CA ASN A 356 -20.33 3.66 -14.00
C ASN A 356 -20.47 2.15 -13.74
N LEU A 357 -19.93 1.30 -14.63
CA LEU A 357 -19.96 -0.14 -14.43
C LEU A 357 -19.06 -0.59 -13.27
N ILE A 358 -17.85 -0.02 -13.14
CA ILE A 358 -17.00 -0.24 -11.95
C ILE A 358 -17.68 0.27 -10.68
N GLN A 359 -18.36 1.41 -10.75
CA GLN A 359 -19.15 1.93 -9.65
C GLN A 359 -20.28 0.97 -9.24
N MET A 360 -21.02 0.44 -10.22
CA MET A 360 -22.07 -0.55 -9.98
C MET A 360 -21.53 -1.83 -9.35
N ILE A 361 -20.36 -2.31 -9.81
CA ILE A 361 -19.66 -3.46 -9.21
C ILE A 361 -19.35 -3.16 -7.74
N ALA A 362 -18.78 -2.00 -7.46
CA ALA A 362 -18.40 -1.61 -6.12
C ALA A 362 -19.61 -1.54 -5.19
N ILE A 363 -20.70 -0.89 -5.59
CA ILE A 363 -21.93 -0.79 -4.80
C ILE A 363 -22.56 -2.18 -4.59
N ALA A 364 -22.67 -2.99 -5.65
CA ALA A 364 -23.23 -4.35 -5.57
C ALA A 364 -22.38 -5.28 -4.68
N GLY A 365 -21.07 -5.01 -4.61
CA GLY A 365 -20.10 -5.68 -3.76
C GLY A 365 -19.93 -5.08 -2.36
N MET A 366 -20.62 -3.97 -2.05
CA MET A 366 -20.45 -3.17 -0.82
C MET A 366 -18.97 -2.77 -0.60
N CYS A 367 -18.30 -2.35 -1.67
CA CYS A 367 -16.89 -2.00 -1.70
C CYS A 367 -16.68 -0.49 -1.82
N VAL A 368 -15.54 -0.04 -1.32
CA VAL A 368 -14.93 1.26 -1.65
C VAL A 368 -13.99 1.08 -2.83
N VAL A 369 -13.76 2.16 -3.57
CA VAL A 369 -12.82 2.20 -4.69
C VAL A 369 -11.85 3.36 -4.51
N TYR A 370 -10.55 3.08 -4.63
CA TYR A 370 -9.48 4.08 -4.48
C TYR A 370 -8.20 3.60 -5.19
N SER A 371 -7.24 4.50 -5.40
CA SER A 371 -5.88 4.15 -5.81
C SER A 371 -4.98 4.02 -4.58
N ASP A 372 -4.13 3.01 -4.52
CA ASP A 372 -3.09 2.93 -3.47
C ASP A 372 -1.81 3.67 -3.88
N ASN A 373 -0.85 3.72 -2.96
CA ASN A 373 0.43 4.42 -3.12
C ASN A 373 1.33 3.82 -4.22
N GLU A 374 1.10 2.56 -4.60
CA GLU A 374 1.77 1.88 -5.72
C GLU A 374 1.07 2.13 -7.07
N GLY A 375 -0.12 2.74 -7.06
CA GLY A 375 -0.93 3.02 -8.24
C GLY A 375 -1.83 1.86 -8.67
N TYR A 376 -2.14 0.91 -7.77
CA TYR A 376 -3.16 -0.10 -8.05
C TYR A 376 -4.56 0.45 -7.81
N LEU A 377 -5.46 0.13 -8.72
CA LEU A 377 -6.90 0.31 -8.51
C LEU A 377 -7.40 -0.72 -7.50
N ASN A 378 -7.90 -0.28 -6.35
CA ASN A 378 -8.45 -1.13 -5.32
C ASN A 378 -9.98 -1.14 -5.40
N ILE A 379 -10.60 -2.32 -5.46
CA ILE A 379 -12.04 -2.53 -5.21
C ILE A 379 -12.15 -3.42 -3.98
N SER A 380 -12.32 -2.77 -2.82
CA SER A 380 -12.11 -3.39 -1.52
C SER A 380 -13.36 -3.30 -0.65
N GLN A 381 -13.73 -4.42 -0.03
CA GLN A 381 -14.82 -4.44 0.96
C GLN A 381 -14.24 -4.10 2.32
N LEU A 382 -14.56 -2.95 2.92
CA LEU A 382 -14.08 -2.62 4.27
C LEU A 382 -14.88 -3.43 5.30
N VAL A 383 -14.39 -4.62 5.65
CA VAL A 383 -15.08 -5.55 6.56
C VAL A 383 -14.46 -5.50 7.94
N ASP A 384 -15.28 -5.22 8.95
CA ASP A 384 -14.90 -5.45 10.34
C ASP A 384 -15.03 -6.94 10.66
N ALA A 385 -13.94 -7.57 11.11
CA ALA A 385 -13.93 -8.99 11.46
C ALA A 385 -15.05 -9.35 12.44
N LYS A 386 -15.43 -8.44 13.36
CA LYS A 386 -16.55 -8.64 14.28
C LYS A 386 -17.88 -8.86 13.56
N THR A 387 -18.11 -8.17 12.45
CA THR A 387 -19.36 -8.27 11.67
C THR A 387 -19.47 -9.54 10.85
N VAL A 388 -18.36 -10.25 10.65
CA VAL A 388 -18.27 -11.48 9.85
C VAL A 388 -17.71 -12.64 10.66
N LEU A 389 -17.68 -12.52 11.98
CA LEU A 389 -17.21 -13.55 12.88
C LEU A 389 -18.20 -14.72 12.87
N ALA A 390 -17.74 -15.87 12.39
CA ALA A 390 -18.50 -17.11 12.33
C ALA A 390 -18.43 -17.88 13.66
N ASP A 391 -17.22 -18.03 14.20
CA ASP A 391 -16.97 -18.75 15.45
C ASP A 391 -15.67 -18.28 16.14
N ILE A 392 -15.64 -18.48 17.46
CA ILE A 392 -14.44 -18.37 18.28
C ILE A 392 -14.22 -19.74 18.92
N GLU A 393 -13.09 -20.39 18.64
CA GLU A 393 -12.64 -21.55 19.39
C GLU A 393 -11.55 -21.14 20.37
N ALA A 394 -11.60 -21.66 21.59
CA ALA A 394 -10.55 -21.43 22.56
C ALA A 394 -10.24 -22.73 23.29
N THR A 395 -9.00 -23.20 23.16
CA THR A 395 -8.55 -24.37 23.90
C THR A 395 -8.47 -24.04 25.38
N ASN A 396 -8.71 -25.04 26.24
CA ASN A 396 -8.32 -24.95 27.64
C ASN A 396 -8.94 -23.76 28.40
N THR A 397 -10.24 -23.51 28.21
CA THR A 397 -10.95 -22.41 28.88
C THR A 397 -11.39 -22.84 30.29
N GLU A 398 -11.14 -22.01 31.31
CA GLU A 398 -11.63 -22.22 32.67
C GLU A 398 -13.11 -21.84 32.82
N ILE A 399 -13.81 -22.45 33.77
CA ILE A 399 -15.25 -22.22 34.03
C ILE A 399 -15.58 -20.74 34.29
N ILE A 400 -14.63 -19.99 34.86
CA ILE A 400 -14.84 -18.57 35.16
C ILE A 400 -14.65 -17.66 33.95
N GLY A 401 -14.06 -18.14 32.86
CA GLY A 401 -13.82 -17.38 31.65
C GLY A 401 -14.87 -17.67 30.58
N ASN A 402 -15.01 -16.75 29.63
CA ASN A 402 -15.92 -16.90 28.50
C ASN A 402 -15.22 -16.50 27.20
N LYS A 403 -15.06 -17.45 26.28
CA LYS A 403 -14.42 -17.19 24.98
C LYS A 403 -15.15 -16.14 24.13
N ASN A 404 -16.47 -16.00 24.28
CA ASN A 404 -17.25 -15.04 23.50
C ASN A 404 -17.13 -13.60 24.01
N GLN A 405 -16.50 -13.40 25.19
CA GLN A 405 -16.27 -12.07 25.75
C GLN A 405 -15.12 -11.33 25.07
N ILE A 406 -14.21 -12.02 24.40
CA ILE A 406 -13.00 -11.39 23.85
C ILE A 406 -13.22 -10.58 22.57
N MET A 407 -14.45 -10.41 22.11
CA MET A 407 -14.82 -9.58 20.94
C MET A 407 -16.09 -8.76 21.18
N ASN A 408 -16.40 -8.48 22.45
CA ASN A 408 -17.62 -7.77 22.82
C ASN A 408 -17.40 -6.25 22.95
N ASN A 409 -16.19 -5.75 22.64
CA ASN A 409 -15.74 -4.35 22.81
C ASN A 409 -15.62 -3.91 24.29
N ILE A 410 -15.51 -4.84 25.23
CA ILE A 410 -15.28 -4.52 26.65
C ILE A 410 -13.83 -4.82 26.99
N SER A 411 -13.03 -3.76 27.09
CA SER A 411 -11.57 -3.84 27.24
C SER A 411 -11.08 -4.16 28.66
N VAL A 412 -11.98 -4.28 29.64
CA VAL A 412 -11.63 -4.49 31.04
C VAL A 412 -12.66 -5.39 31.71
N ALA A 413 -12.20 -6.36 32.49
CA ALA A 413 -13.08 -7.16 33.33
C ALA A 413 -13.83 -6.29 34.37
N ASP A 414 -15.03 -6.72 34.76
CA ASP A 414 -15.87 -6.00 35.72
C ASP A 414 -15.15 -5.74 37.05
N LYS A 415 -14.41 -6.75 37.51
CA LYS A 415 -13.72 -6.76 38.81
C LYS A 415 -12.52 -7.70 38.76
N LYS A 416 -11.64 -7.59 39.76
CA LYS A 416 -10.64 -8.61 40.05
C LYS A 416 -11.33 -9.82 40.68
N TYR A 417 -11.35 -10.95 39.98
CA TYR A 417 -11.89 -12.20 40.50
C TYR A 417 -10.78 -13.06 41.10
N LEU A 418 -11.04 -13.61 42.28
CA LEU A 418 -10.09 -14.51 42.94
C LEU A 418 -10.08 -15.88 42.28
N THR A 419 -8.88 -16.40 42.10
CA THR A 419 -8.56 -17.73 41.58
C THR A 419 -7.43 -18.31 42.41
N PHE A 420 -7.35 -19.64 42.49
CA PHE A 420 -6.33 -20.34 43.27
C PHE A 420 -4.99 -20.45 42.51
N GLU A 421 -4.42 -19.30 42.15
CA GLU A 421 -3.08 -19.15 41.61
C GLU A 421 -2.09 -18.73 42.71
N LYS A 422 -0.85 -19.19 42.62
CA LYS A 422 0.18 -18.95 43.66
C LYS A 422 0.48 -17.45 43.79
N ASP A 423 0.22 -16.83 44.93
CA ASP A 423 0.47 -15.39 45.17
C ASP A 423 -0.34 -14.45 44.25
N TYR A 424 -1.51 -14.86 43.77
CA TYR A 424 -2.34 -14.04 42.87
C TYR A 424 -3.27 -13.06 43.62
N PHE A 425 -4.06 -13.56 44.57
CA PHE A 425 -5.05 -12.73 45.27
C PHE A 425 -4.53 -12.24 46.63
N LYS A 426 -5.07 -11.10 47.08
CA LYS A 426 -4.77 -10.50 48.38
C LYS A 426 -6.01 -10.49 49.27
N LEU A 427 -5.81 -10.60 50.59
CA LEU A 427 -6.88 -10.47 51.60
C LEU A 427 -7.08 -9.01 52.03
N ASP A 428 -6.90 -8.06 51.11
CA ASP A 428 -7.06 -6.62 51.33
C ASP A 428 -8.44 -6.08 50.87
N GLY A 429 -9.32 -6.98 50.44
CA GLY A 429 -10.65 -6.65 49.92
C GLY A 429 -10.69 -6.24 48.45
N SER A 430 -9.56 -6.24 47.74
CA SER A 430 -9.50 -5.87 46.32
C SER A 430 -10.02 -6.93 45.35
N PHE A 431 -10.19 -8.18 45.81
CA PHE A 431 -10.67 -9.31 45.01
C PHE A 431 -12.10 -9.74 45.36
N ASN A 432 -12.82 -10.20 44.34
CA ASN A 432 -14.21 -10.64 44.41
C ASN A 432 -14.30 -12.15 44.15
N LEU A 433 -15.34 -12.80 44.68
CA LEU A 433 -15.66 -14.18 44.31
C LEU A 433 -16.16 -14.23 42.85
N PRO A 434 -15.84 -15.29 42.08
CA PRO A 434 -16.38 -15.46 40.74
C PRO A 434 -17.91 -15.45 40.73
N GLU A 435 -18.48 -14.60 39.90
CA GLU A 435 -19.92 -14.43 39.72
C GLU A 435 -20.33 -14.90 38.31
N LYS A 436 -21.56 -15.38 38.14
CA LYS A 436 -22.09 -15.73 36.82
C LYS A 436 -22.46 -14.45 36.05
N ASN A 437 -22.33 -14.50 34.72
CA ASN A 437 -22.73 -13.42 33.80
C ASN A 437 -22.01 -12.09 34.07
N LYS A 438 -20.74 -12.16 34.44
CA LYS A 438 -19.86 -11.00 34.60
C LYS A 438 -18.80 -10.96 33.54
N GLU A 439 -18.28 -9.77 33.28
CA GLU A 439 -17.20 -9.58 32.33
C GLU A 439 -15.88 -10.05 32.93
N THR A 440 -15.35 -11.13 32.36
CA THR A 440 -14.14 -11.82 32.83
C THR A 440 -13.10 -12.02 31.73
N GLY A 441 -13.51 -11.86 30.46
CA GLY A 441 -12.74 -12.25 29.30
C GLY A 441 -12.55 -13.77 29.21
N TRP A 442 -11.63 -14.18 28.34
CA TRP A 442 -11.14 -15.55 28.31
C TRP A 442 -10.09 -15.78 29.40
N VAL A 443 -10.19 -16.92 30.09
CA VAL A 443 -9.26 -17.32 31.15
C VAL A 443 -8.80 -18.75 30.89
N SER A 444 -7.49 -19.00 30.90
CA SER A 444 -6.96 -20.35 30.72
C SER A 444 -7.23 -21.23 31.92
N LYS A 445 -7.47 -22.52 31.66
CA LYS A 445 -7.57 -23.57 32.67
C LYS A 445 -6.19 -24.02 33.16
N SER A 446 -5.21 -24.11 32.27
CA SER A 446 -3.82 -24.40 32.66
C SER A 446 -3.10 -23.20 33.25
N LEU A 447 -2.21 -23.51 34.19
CA LEU A 447 -1.28 -22.59 34.83
C LEU A 447 0.04 -22.59 34.07
N SER A 448 0.72 -21.44 34.05
CA SER A 448 2.11 -21.37 33.61
C SER A 448 3.05 -22.06 34.62
N ASN A 449 4.20 -22.51 34.15
CA ASN A 449 5.26 -23.06 34.99
C ASN A 449 6.08 -21.95 35.68
N ASP A 450 7.21 -22.32 36.27
CA ASP A 450 8.16 -21.42 36.95
C ASP A 450 8.85 -20.42 36.00
N GLU A 451 8.94 -20.73 34.71
CA GLU A 451 9.42 -19.82 33.67
C GLU A 451 8.28 -18.99 33.04
N GLY A 452 7.03 -19.18 33.45
CA GLY A 452 5.87 -18.53 32.84
C GLY A 452 5.39 -19.19 31.55
N ARG A 453 5.92 -20.35 31.15
CA ARG A 453 5.50 -21.11 29.95
C ARG A 453 4.34 -22.05 30.25
N PHE A 454 3.56 -22.38 29.23
CA PHE A 454 2.44 -23.32 29.35
C PHE A 454 2.83 -24.70 28.79
N GLU A 455 2.51 -25.77 29.53
CA GLU A 455 2.74 -27.14 29.07
C GLU A 455 1.71 -27.58 28.00
N GLU A 456 0.47 -27.09 28.14
CA GLU A 456 -0.59 -27.28 27.15
C GLU A 456 -0.68 -26.05 26.25
N GLU A 457 -0.90 -26.28 24.95
CA GLU A 457 -1.09 -25.20 23.99
C GLU A 457 -2.33 -24.36 24.36
N LEU A 458 -2.12 -23.07 24.55
CA LEU A 458 -3.17 -22.09 24.77
C LEU A 458 -3.45 -21.34 23.47
N LYS A 459 -4.41 -21.83 22.70
CA LYS A 459 -4.78 -21.30 21.39
C LYS A 459 -6.21 -20.77 21.36
N ILE A 460 -6.37 -19.58 20.80
CA ILE A 460 -7.65 -18.99 20.44
C ILE A 460 -7.70 -18.86 18.92
N THR A 461 -8.74 -19.41 18.30
CA THR A 461 -8.96 -19.38 16.86
C THR A 461 -10.23 -18.58 16.56
N PHE A 462 -10.10 -17.56 15.71
CA PHE A 462 -11.21 -16.79 15.15
C PHE A 462 -11.45 -17.27 13.73
N ARG A 463 -12.70 -17.63 13.40
CA ARG A 463 -13.12 -17.97 12.03
C ARG A 463 -14.08 -16.92 11.51
N LEU A 464 -13.86 -16.48 10.28
CA LEU A 464 -14.61 -15.43 9.62
C LEU A 464 -15.35 -15.98 8.40
N ASP A 465 -16.58 -15.53 8.17
CA ASP A 465 -17.40 -15.86 6.99
C ASP A 465 -16.91 -15.13 5.72
N LYS A 466 -16.11 -14.09 5.90
CA LYS A 466 -15.51 -13.28 4.84
C LYS A 466 -14.07 -12.97 5.17
N GLU A 467 -13.26 -12.77 4.13
CA GLU A 467 -11.88 -12.31 4.30
C GLU A 467 -11.88 -10.93 4.97
N GLN A 468 -11.10 -10.78 6.05
CA GLN A 468 -10.91 -9.49 6.70
C GLN A 468 -10.01 -8.57 5.88
N THR A 469 -10.17 -7.26 6.05
CA THR A 469 -9.36 -6.23 5.38
C THR A 469 -8.46 -5.44 6.31
N GLY A 470 -8.62 -5.60 7.63
CA GLY A 470 -7.76 -4.95 8.60
C GLY A 470 -6.36 -5.56 8.61
N ASN A 471 -5.34 -4.72 8.75
CA ASN A 471 -3.95 -5.12 8.91
C ASN A 471 -3.46 -4.96 10.36
N ALA A 472 -4.36 -4.72 11.32
CA ALA A 472 -4.03 -4.45 12.71
C ALA A 472 -4.87 -5.29 13.68
N ILE A 473 -4.21 -5.90 14.67
CA ILE A 473 -4.84 -6.59 15.80
C ILE A 473 -4.40 -5.91 17.09
N LYS A 474 -5.38 -5.58 17.93
CA LYS A 474 -5.14 -5.18 19.32
C LYS A 474 -5.55 -6.30 20.26
N ILE A 475 -4.67 -6.66 21.18
CA ILE A 475 -4.93 -7.65 22.22
C ILE A 475 -4.81 -6.97 23.58
N ILE A 476 -5.86 -7.10 24.40
CA ILE A 476 -5.91 -6.57 25.75
C ILE A 476 -5.90 -7.75 26.74
N PHE A 477 -4.85 -7.82 27.56
CA PHE A 477 -4.66 -8.82 28.61
C PHE A 477 -5.23 -8.32 29.95
N ASP A 478 -4.72 -8.83 31.09
CA ASP A 478 -5.18 -8.46 32.43
C ASP A 478 -4.66 -7.07 32.84
N THR A 479 -5.41 -6.05 32.44
CA THR A 479 -5.15 -4.64 32.77
C THR A 479 -5.30 -4.34 34.25
N LEU A 480 -6.15 -5.09 34.98
CA LEU A 480 -6.41 -4.86 36.40
C LEU A 480 -5.25 -5.31 37.29
N ASN A 481 -4.55 -6.39 36.93
CA ASN A 481 -3.45 -6.97 37.70
C ASN A 481 -2.07 -6.74 37.09
N ASN A 482 -2.01 -6.02 35.97
CA ASN A 482 -0.79 -5.76 35.21
C ASN A 482 -0.10 -7.08 34.82
N GLU A 483 -0.87 -7.98 34.21
CA GLU A 483 -0.40 -9.27 33.73
C GLU A 483 -0.72 -9.47 32.25
N TYR A 484 0.21 -10.08 31.52
CA TYR A 484 0.19 -10.17 30.07
C TYR A 484 1.06 -11.31 29.55
N ALA A 485 0.82 -11.72 28.31
CA ALA A 485 1.72 -12.63 27.61
C ALA A 485 2.98 -11.86 27.21
N THR A 486 4.15 -12.33 27.61
CA THR A 486 5.45 -11.76 27.19
C THR A 486 5.90 -12.31 25.84
N GLU A 487 5.36 -13.46 25.44
CA GLU A 487 5.63 -14.11 24.18
C GLU A 487 4.35 -14.82 23.71
N PHE A 488 3.91 -14.55 22.49
CA PHE A 488 2.78 -15.22 21.86
C PHE A 488 2.97 -15.24 20.34
N THR A 489 2.29 -16.15 19.65
CA THR A 489 2.36 -16.30 18.20
C THR A 489 1.01 -15.95 17.58
N ILE A 490 1.02 -15.18 16.50
CA ILE A 490 -0.16 -14.94 15.64
C ILE A 490 0.04 -15.71 14.34
N LYS A 491 -0.93 -16.55 13.98
CA LYS A 491 -0.99 -17.21 12.67
C LYS A 491 -2.26 -16.87 11.93
N THR A 492 -2.19 -16.75 10.61
CA THR A 492 -3.38 -16.52 9.78
C THR A 492 -3.42 -17.41 8.56
N TYR A 493 -4.63 -17.71 8.11
CA TYR A 493 -4.88 -18.55 6.94
C TYR A 493 -5.93 -17.93 6.02
N ASN A 494 -5.72 -18.05 4.71
CA ASN A 494 -6.68 -17.61 3.70
C ASN A 494 -7.81 -18.64 3.47
N SER A 495 -8.73 -18.32 2.57
CA SER A 495 -9.86 -19.18 2.21
C SER A 495 -9.49 -20.54 1.60
N LEU A 496 -8.24 -20.70 1.15
CA LEU A 496 -7.67 -21.95 0.63
C LEU A 496 -6.91 -22.76 1.69
N GLY A 497 -6.79 -22.24 2.91
CA GLY A 497 -6.02 -22.84 4.01
C GLY A 497 -4.51 -22.61 3.91
N GLU A 498 -4.05 -21.69 3.07
CA GLU A 498 -2.64 -21.31 2.95
C GLU A 498 -2.28 -20.35 4.09
N GLU A 499 -1.11 -20.57 4.71
CA GLU A 499 -0.58 -19.70 5.77
C GLU A 499 -0.15 -18.35 5.19
N LEU A 500 -0.75 -17.27 5.70
CA LEU A 500 -0.41 -15.89 5.32
C LEU A 500 0.58 -15.25 6.30
N LEU A 501 0.53 -15.66 7.58
CA LEU A 501 1.33 -15.10 8.67
C LEU A 501 1.65 -16.17 9.71
N ASN A 502 2.84 -16.07 10.32
CA ASN A 502 3.25 -16.89 11.46
C ASN A 502 4.35 -16.18 12.25
N ASP A 503 3.94 -15.16 13.00
CA ASP A 503 4.85 -14.27 13.72
C ASP A 503 4.84 -14.58 15.20
N THR A 504 6.03 -14.57 15.81
CA THR A 504 6.18 -14.65 17.27
C THR A 504 6.50 -13.27 17.81
N ILE A 505 5.61 -12.76 18.65
CA ILE A 505 5.62 -11.40 19.18
C ILE A 505 6.21 -11.42 20.59
N MET A 506 7.22 -10.58 20.81
CA MET A 506 7.75 -10.26 22.12
C MET A 506 7.01 -9.04 22.66
N ASN A 507 6.29 -9.20 23.76
CA ASN A 507 5.40 -8.18 24.28
C ASN A 507 5.79 -7.74 25.70
N THR A 508 5.60 -6.45 25.99
CA THR A 508 6.10 -5.79 27.21
C THR A 508 4.98 -5.18 28.06
N GLY A 509 3.71 -5.25 27.64
CA GLY A 509 2.59 -4.67 28.38
C GLY A 509 1.23 -5.37 28.17
N GLN A 510 0.20 -4.87 28.84
CA GLN A 510 -1.15 -5.43 28.84
C GLN A 510 -1.95 -5.12 27.57
N VAL A 511 -1.52 -4.13 26.80
CA VAL A 511 -2.11 -3.79 25.53
C VAL A 511 -1.03 -3.98 24.48
N ASN A 512 -1.27 -4.91 23.57
CA ASN A 512 -0.43 -5.11 22.41
C ASN A 512 -1.19 -4.61 21.17
N ASN A 513 -0.58 -3.74 20.39
CA ASN A 513 -1.04 -3.40 19.05
C ASN A 513 -0.03 -4.03 18.08
N TYR A 514 -0.52 -4.89 17.20
CA TYR A 514 0.27 -5.62 16.23
C TYR A 514 -0.26 -5.30 14.84
N GLU A 515 0.64 -4.99 13.91
CA GLU A 515 0.32 -4.64 12.53
C GLU A 515 1.08 -5.57 11.59
N SER A 516 0.39 -6.12 10.60
CA SER A 516 1.00 -6.94 9.56
C SER A 516 0.09 -7.11 8.35
N ASN A 517 0.68 -7.05 7.16
CA ASN A 517 -0.01 -7.31 5.91
C ASN A 517 -0.52 -8.76 5.81
N GLY A 518 0.08 -9.71 6.55
CA GLY A 518 -0.38 -11.11 6.61
C GLY A 518 -1.74 -11.30 7.30
N LEU A 519 -2.29 -10.24 7.91
CA LEU A 519 -3.66 -10.23 8.44
C LEU A 519 -4.70 -10.03 7.33
N VAL A 520 -4.38 -9.26 6.29
CA VAL A 520 -5.30 -8.96 5.18
C VAL A 520 -5.58 -10.23 4.39
N GLY A 521 -6.85 -10.51 4.09
CA GLY A 521 -7.25 -11.73 3.37
C GLY A 521 -7.42 -12.97 4.25
N ALA A 522 -7.19 -12.87 5.56
CA ALA A 522 -7.38 -13.98 6.47
C ALA A 522 -8.87 -14.29 6.69
N ILE A 523 -9.21 -15.58 6.73
CA ILE A 523 -10.50 -16.09 7.22
C ILE A 523 -10.35 -16.85 8.54
N GLU A 524 -9.14 -17.27 8.88
CA GLU A 524 -8.83 -17.89 10.16
C GLU A 524 -7.63 -17.20 10.78
N ILE A 525 -7.76 -16.81 12.05
CA ILE A 525 -6.71 -16.12 12.82
C ILE A 525 -6.53 -16.87 14.13
N GLN A 526 -5.29 -17.28 14.42
CA GLN A 526 -4.93 -18.02 15.62
C GLN A 526 -3.99 -17.19 16.50
N ILE A 527 -4.33 -17.05 17.78
CA ILE A 527 -3.47 -16.47 18.81
C ILE A 527 -3.03 -17.59 19.75
N ILE A 528 -1.73 -17.84 19.84
CA ILE A 528 -1.13 -18.90 20.64
C ILE A 528 -0.28 -18.28 21.73
N LEU A 529 -0.64 -18.48 23.00
CA LEU A 529 0.07 -17.89 24.14
C LEU A 529 1.22 -18.79 24.59
N ASN A 530 2.45 -18.31 24.44
CA ASN A 530 3.65 -19.12 24.71
C ASN A 530 4.20 -18.89 26.12
N LYS A 531 4.24 -17.62 26.57
CA LYS A 531 4.83 -17.24 27.86
C LYS A 531 4.08 -16.09 28.52
N TRP A 532 3.83 -16.21 29.82
CA TRP A 532 3.19 -15.22 30.67
C TRP A 532 4.20 -14.45 31.53
N CYS A 533 3.92 -13.18 31.84
CA CYS A 533 4.84 -12.30 32.57
C CYS A 533 5.14 -12.74 34.01
N LYS A 534 4.29 -13.60 34.60
CA LYS A 534 4.45 -14.12 35.96
C LYS A 534 4.27 -15.65 35.97
N PRO A 535 5.05 -16.38 36.78
CA PRO A 535 4.95 -17.82 36.89
C PRO A 535 3.70 -18.26 37.66
N TYR A 536 3.25 -19.49 37.42
CA TYR A 536 2.09 -20.09 38.09
C TYR A 536 0.80 -19.26 37.97
N ARG A 537 0.59 -18.69 36.77
CA ARG A 537 -0.56 -17.85 36.42
C ARG A 537 -1.39 -18.47 35.32
N ARG A 538 -2.67 -18.14 35.32
CA ARG A 538 -3.58 -18.34 34.20
C ARG A 538 -3.40 -17.20 33.22
N ALA A 539 -3.38 -17.51 31.93
CA ALA A 539 -3.49 -16.50 30.90
C ALA A 539 -4.90 -15.91 30.89
N ARG A 540 -4.98 -14.61 30.61
CA ARG A 540 -6.23 -13.85 30.55
C ARG A 540 -6.21 -12.93 29.35
N ILE A 541 -7.25 -12.98 28.53
CA ILE A 541 -7.49 -12.04 27.43
C ILE A 541 -8.85 -11.42 27.67
N TYR A 542 -8.89 -10.10 27.78
CA TYR A 542 -10.13 -9.35 27.95
C TYR A 542 -10.76 -9.03 26.60
N GLU A 543 -9.98 -8.57 25.61
CA GLU A 543 -10.50 -8.18 24.31
C GLU A 543 -9.46 -8.38 23.21
N VAL A 544 -9.93 -8.74 22.02
CA VAL A 544 -9.20 -8.78 20.76
C VAL A 544 -9.97 -7.97 19.72
N SER A 545 -9.33 -6.99 19.10
CA SER A 545 -9.94 -6.11 18.11
C SER A 545 -9.14 -6.10 16.80
N PHE A 546 -9.79 -6.41 15.68
CA PHE A 546 -9.18 -6.59 14.34
C PHE A 546 -9.24 -5.35 13.44
N ASN A 547 -9.70 -4.23 13.98
CA ASN A 547 -9.87 -2.98 13.24
C ASN A 547 -9.53 -1.79 14.14
N SER A 548 -8.39 -1.89 14.81
CA SER A 548 -7.88 -0.82 15.68
C SER A 548 -7.38 0.34 14.83
N PRO A 549 -7.50 1.59 15.32
CA PRO A 549 -6.97 2.73 14.60
C PRO A 549 -5.45 2.58 14.42
N VAL A 550 -4.97 2.83 13.20
CA VAL A 550 -3.54 2.76 12.84
C VAL A 550 -2.79 4.02 13.26
N ASP A 551 -3.50 5.08 13.63
CA ASP A 551 -2.90 6.35 14.04
C ASP A 551 -3.81 7.14 15.00
N ASN A 552 -3.19 8.07 15.73
CA ASN A 552 -3.86 8.95 16.69
C ASN A 552 -3.41 10.40 16.51
N ILE A 553 -4.31 11.23 16.00
CA ILE A 553 -4.10 12.67 15.86
C ILE A 553 -4.45 13.35 17.19
N THR A 554 -3.43 13.75 17.92
CA THR A 554 -3.54 14.49 19.20
C THR A 554 -3.41 16.00 19.01
N PHE A 555 -3.76 16.77 20.06
CA PHE A 555 -3.59 18.23 20.06
C PHE A 555 -2.15 18.71 19.83
N ASP A 556 -1.15 17.86 20.12
CA ASP A 556 0.26 18.16 19.85
C ASP A 556 0.57 18.25 18.34
N ASN A 557 -0.30 17.67 17.51
CA ASN A 557 -0.08 17.53 16.07
C ASN A 557 -0.98 18.41 15.22
N ILE A 558 -1.97 19.10 15.80
CA ILE A 558 -2.94 19.91 15.05
C ILE A 558 -2.66 21.40 15.14
N TYR A 559 -3.03 22.13 14.09
CA TYR A 559 -2.90 23.60 14.05
C TYR A 559 -4.16 24.32 14.54
N LYS A 560 -5.31 23.64 14.49
CA LYS A 560 -6.63 24.16 14.88
C LYS A 560 -7.45 23.00 15.43
N GLU A 561 -8.40 23.32 16.32
CA GLU A 561 -9.36 22.33 16.79
C GLU A 561 -10.11 21.66 15.61
N PRO A 562 -10.39 20.34 15.69
CA PRO A 562 -11.12 19.64 14.65
C PRO A 562 -12.52 20.23 14.45
N GLN A 563 -12.95 20.35 13.20
CA GLN A 563 -14.31 20.75 12.86
C GLN A 563 -15.17 19.51 12.65
N VAL A 564 -16.44 19.57 13.05
CA VAL A 564 -17.38 18.47 12.90
C VAL A 564 -18.63 18.97 12.18
N VAL A 565 -18.98 18.30 11.09
CA VAL A 565 -20.21 18.54 10.33
C VAL A 565 -21.06 17.27 10.38
N VAL A 566 -22.30 17.41 10.83
CA VAL A 566 -23.26 16.30 10.90
C VAL A 566 -24.10 16.27 9.63
N SER A 567 -24.11 15.12 8.95
CA SER A 567 -24.92 14.86 7.76
C SER A 567 -26.31 14.35 8.13
N ASP A 568 -27.27 14.48 7.21
CA ASP A 568 -28.61 13.91 7.40
C ASP A 568 -28.56 12.38 7.45
N ILE A 569 -29.26 11.79 8.43
CA ILE A 569 -29.44 10.34 8.53
C ILE A 569 -30.28 9.80 7.36
N VAL A 570 -29.93 8.62 6.87
CA VAL A 570 -30.68 7.88 5.85
C VAL A 570 -31.61 6.91 6.55
N LYS A 571 -32.93 7.09 6.37
CA LYS A 571 -33.94 6.18 6.94
C LYS A 571 -34.31 5.07 5.96
N THR A 572 -34.44 5.43 4.69
CA THR A 572 -34.99 4.54 3.67
C THR A 572 -34.05 4.46 2.49
N VAL A 573 -33.82 3.23 2.00
CA VAL A 573 -33.11 3.00 0.75
C VAL A 573 -34.03 2.25 -0.21
N GLU A 574 -34.25 2.84 -1.39
CA GLU A 574 -34.94 2.21 -2.51
C GLU A 574 -33.88 1.64 -3.46
N VAL A 575 -33.81 0.31 -3.57
CA VAL A 575 -32.88 -0.39 -4.47
C VAL A 575 -33.68 -0.95 -5.65
N THR A 576 -33.44 -0.42 -6.84
CA THR A 576 -33.87 -1.02 -8.10
C THR A 576 -32.88 -2.11 -8.48
N TYR A 577 -33.36 -3.34 -8.61
CA TYR A 577 -32.58 -4.52 -8.96
C TYR A 577 -33.27 -5.34 -10.05
N TYR A 578 -32.51 -6.21 -10.72
CA TYR A 578 -32.91 -6.84 -11.98
C TYR A 578 -32.86 -8.38 -11.86
N PRO A 579 -33.95 -9.04 -11.42
CA PRO A 579 -33.92 -10.48 -11.16
C PRO A 579 -33.71 -11.34 -12.39
N SER A 580 -34.26 -10.92 -13.53
CA SER A 580 -34.38 -11.74 -14.74
C SER A 580 -33.85 -11.05 -15.99
N ASP A 581 -34.30 -9.82 -16.23
CA ASP A 581 -34.08 -9.05 -17.45
C ASP A 581 -34.09 -7.54 -17.11
N LEU A 582 -33.76 -6.72 -18.10
CA LEU A 582 -33.69 -5.25 -17.97
C LEU A 582 -35.06 -4.56 -18.10
N GLU A 583 -36.08 -5.24 -18.62
CA GLU A 583 -37.41 -4.67 -18.89
C GLU A 583 -38.31 -4.70 -17.65
N ASN A 584 -38.06 -5.63 -16.73
CA ASN A 584 -38.87 -5.85 -15.53
C ASN A 584 -38.05 -5.67 -14.24
N PRO A 585 -37.56 -4.45 -13.94
CA PRO A 585 -36.88 -4.17 -12.68
C PRO A 585 -37.84 -4.29 -11.49
N VAL A 586 -37.29 -4.64 -10.34
CA VAL A 586 -38.00 -4.65 -9.06
C VAL A 586 -37.41 -3.59 -8.16
N VAL A 587 -38.26 -2.79 -7.52
CA VAL A 587 -37.84 -1.79 -6.53
C VAL A 587 -38.07 -2.35 -5.13
N LEU A 588 -36.99 -2.66 -4.43
CA LEU A 588 -37.01 -3.00 -3.01
C LEU A 588 -36.96 -1.71 -2.19
N THR A 589 -37.87 -1.55 -1.23
CA THR A 589 -37.80 -0.47 -0.22
C THR A 589 -37.39 -1.06 1.12
N TYR A 590 -36.21 -0.69 1.61
CA TYR A 590 -35.74 -1.06 2.94
C TYR A 590 -35.80 0.15 3.88
N ASN A 591 -36.38 -0.04 5.06
CA ASN A 591 -36.50 0.99 6.10
C ASN A 591 -35.72 0.55 7.34
N ASP A 592 -34.93 1.45 7.92
CA ASP A 592 -34.44 1.27 9.28
C ASP A 592 -35.58 1.50 10.28
N GLU A 593 -36.07 0.42 10.88
CA GLU A 593 -37.17 0.45 11.85
C GLU A 593 -36.80 1.22 13.14
N ASN A 594 -35.51 1.42 13.41
CA ASN A 594 -35.06 2.20 14.57
C ASN A 594 -35.19 3.72 14.34
N LEU A 595 -35.41 4.16 13.10
CA LEU A 595 -35.48 5.58 12.74
C LEU A 595 -36.91 6.02 12.41
N ASN A 596 -37.39 7.05 13.12
CA ASN A 596 -38.69 7.64 12.84
C ASN A 596 -38.67 8.59 11.64
N THR A 597 -37.56 9.29 11.42
CA THR A 597 -37.37 10.29 10.35
C THR A 597 -35.98 10.13 9.73
N GLY A 598 -35.84 10.49 8.45
CA GLY A 598 -34.56 10.51 7.74
C GLY A 598 -34.78 10.65 6.24
N SER A 599 -33.68 10.80 5.50
CA SER A 599 -33.70 10.93 4.04
C SER A 599 -34.00 9.59 3.35
N ILE A 600 -34.43 9.67 2.10
CA ILE A 600 -34.63 8.53 1.20
C ILE A 600 -33.51 8.56 0.16
N MET A 601 -32.72 7.49 0.10
CA MET A 601 -31.71 7.29 -0.94
C MET A 601 -32.25 6.32 -1.99
N LYS A 602 -31.98 6.60 -3.26
CA LYS A 602 -32.37 5.73 -4.38
C LYS A 602 -31.12 5.20 -5.06
N LEU A 603 -31.10 3.90 -5.30
CA LEU A 603 -30.03 3.21 -5.99
C LEU A 603 -30.63 2.41 -7.13
N ASP A 604 -30.07 2.59 -8.33
CA ASP A 604 -30.37 1.75 -9.47
C ASP A 604 -29.10 1.00 -9.89
N ASN A 605 -29.14 -0.34 -9.88
CA ASN A 605 -27.97 -1.16 -10.13
C ASN A 605 -28.29 -2.47 -10.85
N TYR A 606 -27.92 -2.53 -12.13
CA TYR A 606 -28.14 -3.70 -13.00
C TYR A 606 -27.46 -5.00 -12.51
N LEU A 607 -26.40 -4.87 -11.72
CA LEU A 607 -25.60 -6.01 -11.26
C LEU A 607 -26.15 -6.66 -9.98
N ILE A 608 -27.22 -6.10 -9.41
CA ILE A 608 -27.97 -6.71 -8.31
C ILE A 608 -29.10 -7.53 -8.92
N ASN A 609 -29.07 -8.85 -8.71
CA ASN A 609 -30.00 -9.78 -9.37
C ASN A 609 -30.85 -10.60 -8.39
N THR A 610 -30.71 -10.39 -7.07
CA THR A 610 -31.53 -11.06 -6.05
C THR A 610 -32.04 -10.08 -5.01
N GLU A 611 -33.20 -10.40 -4.42
CA GLU A 611 -33.77 -9.61 -3.32
C GLU A 611 -32.84 -9.60 -2.11
N GLU A 612 -32.23 -10.74 -1.78
CA GLU A 612 -31.27 -10.86 -0.67
C GLU A 612 -30.08 -9.91 -0.84
N GLN A 613 -29.50 -9.84 -2.05
CA GLN A 613 -28.40 -8.93 -2.33
C GLN A 613 -28.88 -7.47 -2.23
N ALA A 614 -30.06 -7.13 -2.75
CA ALA A 614 -30.63 -5.79 -2.63
C ALA A 614 -30.84 -5.39 -1.16
N ILE A 615 -31.31 -6.30 -0.30
CA ILE A 615 -31.45 -6.07 1.15
C ILE A 615 -30.08 -5.82 1.79
N ASN A 616 -29.06 -6.63 1.45
CA ASN A 616 -27.72 -6.49 2.00
C ASN A 616 -27.08 -5.15 1.62
N VAL A 617 -27.20 -4.74 0.36
CA VAL A 617 -26.72 -3.43 -0.13
C VAL A 617 -27.46 -2.29 0.57
N ALA A 618 -28.79 -2.38 0.70
CA ALA A 618 -29.58 -1.36 1.39
C ALA A 618 -29.17 -1.20 2.87
N LYS A 619 -28.99 -2.31 3.59
CA LYS A 619 -28.51 -2.31 4.97
C LYS A 619 -27.12 -1.69 5.09
N TRP A 620 -26.22 -2.03 4.17
CA TRP A 620 -24.87 -1.49 4.14
C TRP A 620 -24.88 0.03 3.89
N ILE A 621 -25.67 0.54 2.93
CA ILE A 621 -25.80 1.98 2.68
C ILE A 621 -26.32 2.72 3.92
N ILE A 622 -27.35 2.20 4.58
CA ILE A 622 -27.89 2.80 5.81
C ILE A 622 -26.80 2.81 6.89
N LYS A 623 -26.13 1.67 7.11
CA LYS A 623 -25.06 1.54 8.10
C LYS A 623 -23.94 2.54 7.84
N GLU A 624 -23.36 2.58 6.64
CA GLU A 624 -22.22 3.45 6.34
C GLU A 624 -22.56 4.95 6.42
N ASN A 625 -23.80 5.34 6.10
CA ASN A 625 -24.25 6.72 6.25
C ASN A 625 -24.57 7.08 7.70
N ASN A 626 -25.19 6.17 8.47
CA ASN A 626 -25.71 6.46 9.81
C ASN A 626 -24.69 6.21 10.92
N ASP A 627 -23.83 5.19 10.79
CA ASP A 627 -22.73 4.97 11.74
C ASP A 627 -21.65 6.06 11.57
N ASN A 628 -21.59 6.72 10.41
CA ASN A 628 -20.59 7.74 10.12
C ASN A 628 -21.18 9.09 9.68
N VAL A 629 -22.25 9.54 10.36
CA VAL A 629 -22.92 10.84 10.06
C VAL A 629 -22.01 12.04 10.26
N ASN A 630 -20.99 11.93 11.11
CA ASN A 630 -20.09 13.02 11.44
C ASN A 630 -18.89 13.00 10.49
N THR A 631 -18.75 14.07 9.72
CA THR A 631 -17.52 14.37 8.99
C THR A 631 -16.64 15.24 9.88
N PHE A 632 -15.47 14.70 10.23
CA PHE A 632 -14.43 15.41 10.95
C PHE A 632 -13.45 16.00 9.96
N THR A 633 -13.05 17.26 10.16
CA THR A 633 -12.01 17.93 9.39
C THR A 633 -10.92 18.41 10.34
N VAL A 634 -9.67 18.03 10.07
CA VAL A 634 -8.52 18.38 10.90
C VAL A 634 -7.41 18.99 10.06
N ASN A 635 -6.88 20.13 10.50
CA ASN A 635 -5.69 20.76 9.93
C ASN A 635 -4.51 20.49 10.86
N TRP A 636 -3.46 19.86 10.35
CA TRP A 636 -2.45 19.23 11.18
C TRP A 636 -1.12 19.11 10.45
N ARG A 637 -0.09 18.64 11.17
CA ARG A 637 1.26 18.49 10.62
C ARG A 637 1.27 17.53 9.43
N GLY A 638 0.38 16.54 9.36
CA GLY A 638 0.31 15.57 8.27
C GLY A 638 1.28 14.40 8.47
N ASN A 639 0.82 13.20 8.12
CA ASN A 639 1.57 11.95 8.13
C ASN A 639 1.44 11.31 6.73
N PRO A 640 2.53 11.20 5.95
CA PRO A 640 2.48 10.64 4.61
C PRO A 640 2.25 9.12 4.59
N MET A 641 2.32 8.44 5.75
CA MET A 641 1.99 7.02 5.85
C MET A 641 0.49 6.73 5.75
N LEU A 642 -0.34 7.71 6.14
CA LEU A 642 -1.79 7.58 6.07
C LEU A 642 -2.22 7.66 4.61
N GLY A 643 -3.21 6.85 4.27
CA GLY A 643 -3.97 6.97 3.04
C GLY A 643 -5.47 7.02 3.30
N VAL A 644 -6.23 7.19 2.23
CA VAL A 644 -7.68 6.99 2.27
C VAL A 644 -8.02 5.54 2.65
N ALA A 645 -9.18 5.32 3.26
CA ALA A 645 -9.64 4.06 3.86
C ALA A 645 -8.94 3.65 5.17
N ASP A 646 -7.87 4.34 5.61
CA ASP A 646 -7.28 4.09 6.92
C ASP A 646 -8.24 4.49 8.05
N ARG A 647 -8.17 3.76 9.17
CA ARG A 647 -8.95 4.05 10.37
C ARG A 647 -8.06 4.71 11.42
N ILE A 648 -8.44 5.88 11.91
CA ILE A 648 -7.63 6.65 12.87
C ILE A 648 -8.48 7.22 14.00
N THR A 649 -7.81 7.72 15.02
CA THR A 649 -8.44 8.47 16.10
C THR A 649 -8.06 9.95 16.05
N ILE A 650 -9.01 10.82 16.39
CA ILE A 650 -8.79 12.26 16.56
C ILE A 650 -9.14 12.63 17.99
N GLN A 651 -8.19 13.22 18.71
CA GLN A 651 -8.43 13.75 20.05
C GLN A 651 -9.44 14.91 20.00
N ASN A 652 -10.39 14.91 20.93
CA ASN A 652 -11.37 15.98 21.11
C ASN A 652 -11.08 16.77 22.40
N GLY A 653 -11.76 17.90 22.57
CA GLY A 653 -11.56 18.82 23.70
C GLY A 653 -11.96 18.28 25.08
N PHE A 654 -12.38 17.02 25.19
CA PHE A 654 -12.80 16.36 26.43
C PHE A 654 -11.86 15.22 26.87
N ASP A 655 -10.60 15.25 26.42
CA ASP A 655 -9.60 14.21 26.68
C ASP A 655 -10.03 12.81 26.22
N SER A 656 -10.96 12.74 25.26
CA SER A 656 -11.36 11.51 24.58
C SER A 656 -11.01 11.58 23.09
N THR A 657 -11.21 10.48 22.38
CA THR A 657 -10.86 10.34 20.97
C THR A 657 -12.05 9.88 20.17
N ASN A 658 -12.28 10.52 19.02
CA ASN A 658 -13.29 10.12 18.05
C ASN A 658 -12.64 9.19 17.03
N LEU A 659 -13.30 8.06 16.74
CA LEU A 659 -12.83 7.07 15.78
C LEU A 659 -13.41 7.39 14.40
N ILE A 660 -12.54 7.51 13.39
CA ILE A 660 -12.93 7.90 12.04
C ILE A 660 -12.28 7.00 10.99
N ASN A 661 -12.93 6.87 9.85
CA ASN A 661 -12.35 6.34 8.62
C ASN A 661 -11.97 7.52 7.71
N VAL A 662 -10.72 7.56 7.26
CA VAL A 662 -10.20 8.62 6.40
C VAL A 662 -10.85 8.54 5.03
N THR A 663 -11.55 9.60 4.63
CA THR A 663 -12.21 9.69 3.31
C THR A 663 -11.50 10.65 2.39
N LYS A 664 -10.73 11.59 2.95
CA LYS A 664 -9.95 12.55 2.18
C LYS A 664 -8.68 12.94 2.91
N GLN A 665 -7.60 13.08 2.16
CA GLN A 665 -6.33 13.60 2.65
C GLN A 665 -5.78 14.61 1.66
N GLU A 666 -5.31 15.73 2.18
CA GLU A 666 -4.62 16.76 1.43
C GLU A 666 -3.25 16.97 2.08
N LEU A 667 -2.18 16.75 1.33
CA LEU A 667 -0.79 17.00 1.75
C LEU A 667 -0.23 18.18 0.96
N ASN A 668 0.40 19.10 1.68
CA ASN A 668 1.03 20.29 1.12
C ASN A 668 2.50 20.34 1.50
N TYR A 669 3.35 20.69 0.55
CA TYR A 669 4.78 20.90 0.78
C TYR A 669 5.26 22.19 0.13
N GLU A 670 5.88 23.05 0.93
CA GLU A 670 6.57 24.28 0.52
C GLU A 670 7.85 24.45 1.35
N GLY A 671 8.70 23.43 1.36
CA GLY A 671 9.88 23.32 2.24
C GLY A 671 9.57 22.79 3.65
N TYR A 672 8.30 22.50 3.93
CA TYR A 672 7.85 21.74 5.10
C TYR A 672 6.53 21.04 4.76
N LEU A 673 6.31 19.85 5.32
CA LEU A 673 5.06 19.10 5.15
C LEU A 673 3.97 19.61 6.10
N SER A 674 2.77 19.83 5.55
CA SER A 674 1.53 20.08 6.29
C SER A 674 0.38 19.26 5.68
N GLY A 675 -0.69 19.05 6.45
CA GLY A 675 -1.81 18.25 6.00
C GLY A 675 -3.18 18.75 6.46
N ARG A 676 -4.19 18.41 5.66
CA ARG A 676 -5.60 18.49 6.02
C ARG A 676 -6.21 17.11 5.79
N LEU A 677 -6.99 16.62 6.75
CA LEU A 677 -7.62 15.31 6.68
C LEU A 677 -9.11 15.46 6.94
N GLU A 678 -9.91 14.74 6.16
CA GLU A 678 -11.33 14.57 6.40
C GLU A 678 -11.64 13.08 6.56
N GLY A 679 -12.51 12.77 7.52
CA GLY A 679 -12.95 11.41 7.74
C GLY A 679 -14.31 11.34 8.39
N LYS A 680 -14.95 10.20 8.19
CA LYS A 680 -16.30 9.92 8.63
C LYS A 680 -16.26 9.01 9.85
N GLY A 681 -17.01 9.33 10.91
CA GLY A 681 -17.01 8.51 12.11
C GLY A 681 -18.03 8.87 13.19
N VAL A 682 -17.81 8.32 14.38
CA VAL A 682 -18.69 8.44 15.54
C VAL A 682 -18.08 9.44 16.54
N VAL A 683 -18.94 10.25 17.18
CA VAL A 683 -18.59 11.16 18.30
C VAL A 683 -18.71 10.41 19.62
#